data_AF-A0A293LJ24-F1
#
_entry.id   AF-A0A293LJ24-F1
#
_cell.length_a   1.000
_cell.length_b   1.000
_cell.length_c   1.000
_cell.angle_alpha   90.00
_cell.angle_beta   90.00
_cell.angle_gamma   90.00
#
_symmetry.space_group_name_H-M   'P 1'
#
loop_
_entity.id
_entity.type
_entity.pdbx_description
1 polymer ?
#
loop_
_entity_poly.entity_id
_entity_poly.type
_entity_poly.pdbx_seq_one_letter_code
_entity_poly.pdbx_strand_id
1 'polypeptide(L)'
;MASVIKSTQSDTNDLRLFLAGTAGYDKKMKPADVTKAAIRLLKTLPAARDAVLEYMHNLFDDAVNRHIMKLDTEDTSSEPGEHEQAIEEVEAVLSGFIKSNLCAWAPIISTWSLDLLGYLTSKYADRRIVHYSSSLQEVLEIWMACPPTRTLIDLTTQCLSSLIGTNPDLCIDALLETCVKRSPHFDWVVAHIGSCFPNTVITRVLACGIKDFISHEDQMLMNAEKKVPKLASVVGILGHLAGQHGPNIKKALVSLMLESFVAKPTREQLATVPFLLQLASMSELLLTAVVSEFNKVLSADVLNKLSSLVSQWEAAKIPGTKDLTSLVVVLILQYGTGDLKFLAHLLDVAAGEGEYATWVLPVVRNAAGIILDNVLLELQHRVYAGAVDIPLLSSLERRLPDLCLWMETKSSCKTMFIWNIISLICIYSKEKTCINVLSHLLCRIQGGSELLLFQALVHHVEVVHVNSLPSTVLYLMADLKSGRISEPLRLVDNLKKVCTNTQMGARVSDLVCKYTEVLAEQMQTTPDLAYADLLAELLMATVQPEHMPPAVIVKVTSSATAYFFTIVSRPEHYKGMQKFKAAVVCFKLLSTLCTRTVPQHLALRYLLSGVLDDRVSWLFGAVAKRHETEKLQPKFVSLLEENQKFATSINFPQSHSSILRIGVIGSGLRMAPVRPRVEAEEVQLNKQLFLEAVTACCALPWRNGRLSSTKTSLISGMKIVALLLVELVSSDVMFNGLPWPDEDFLKVTIERDLHIHATFADHPILWDILRLTASVRPSLCYCSVLLRAIMAVMMTHWRNSQEKSAATCAKPLETSRKVLHVMAVGQLLPAPLSSVGQILHFLTPFEVSCLLSDVWQYMKDNVPSPAMFVQKNGRQWREWKSGDDSKYTERLRMIMLSNMATCGPVFQKFFNVE
;
A
#
# COMPACT_ATOMS: atom_id res chain seq x y z
N MET A 1 -52.91 82.06 -6.48
CA MET A 1 -52.08 83.29 -6.52
C MET A 1 -51.48 83.65 -5.15
N ALA A 2 -52.25 83.72 -4.05
CA ALA A 2 -51.70 84.01 -2.72
C ALA A 2 -50.71 82.95 -2.17
N SER A 3 -50.81 81.69 -2.59
CA SER A 3 -49.84 80.63 -2.26
C SER A 3 -48.50 80.75 -3.00
N VAL A 4 -48.51 81.31 -4.22
CA VAL A 4 -47.32 81.49 -5.08
C VAL A 4 -46.52 82.75 -4.68
N ILE A 5 -47.20 83.76 -4.12
CA ILE A 5 -46.57 85.00 -3.62
C ILE A 5 -45.93 84.77 -2.23
N LYS A 6 -46.51 83.91 -1.40
CA LYS A 6 -45.91 83.52 -0.11
C LYS A 6 -44.70 82.60 -0.25
N SER A 7 -44.66 81.73 -1.28
CA SER A 7 -43.48 80.89 -1.52
C SER A 7 -42.28 81.73 -1.97
N THR A 8 -42.50 82.68 -2.90
CA THR A 8 -41.43 83.53 -3.46
C THR A 8 -40.78 84.51 -2.46
N GLN A 9 -41.52 85.00 -1.45
CA GLN A 9 -40.94 85.80 -0.34
C GLN A 9 -40.17 84.94 0.68
N SER A 10 -40.59 83.69 0.90
CA SER A 10 -39.84 82.73 1.74
C SER A 10 -38.53 82.35 1.06
N ASP A 11 -38.58 82.05 -0.24
CA ASP A 11 -37.43 81.61 -1.04
C ASP A 11 -36.34 82.71 -1.15
N THR A 12 -36.73 83.98 -1.22
CA THR A 12 -35.77 85.10 -1.29
C THR A 12 -35.10 85.41 0.05
N ASN A 13 -35.78 85.17 1.18
CA ASN A 13 -35.17 85.28 2.51
C ASN A 13 -34.23 84.11 2.79
N ASP A 14 -34.64 82.88 2.43
CA ASP A 14 -33.78 81.70 2.54
C ASP A 14 -32.54 81.84 1.64
N LEU A 15 -32.65 82.43 0.43
CA LEU A 15 -31.50 82.71 -0.46
C LEU A 15 -30.53 83.73 0.13
N ARG A 16 -31.03 84.81 0.75
CA ARG A 16 -30.18 85.81 1.42
C ARG A 16 -29.47 85.22 2.63
N LEU A 17 -30.17 84.40 3.42
CA LEU A 17 -29.60 83.67 4.55
C LEU A 17 -28.50 82.70 4.10
N PHE A 18 -28.73 81.98 3.01
CA PHE A 18 -27.76 81.06 2.43
C PHE A 18 -26.51 81.80 1.91
N LEU A 19 -26.67 82.87 1.13
CA LEU A 19 -25.55 83.67 0.62
C LEU A 19 -24.74 84.37 1.72
N ALA A 20 -25.41 84.85 2.78
CA ALA A 20 -24.73 85.45 3.93
C ALA A 20 -23.91 84.42 4.73
N GLY A 21 -24.43 83.20 4.87
CA GLY A 21 -23.76 82.10 5.58
C GLY A 21 -22.59 81.48 4.81
N THR A 22 -22.66 81.39 3.48
CA THR A 22 -21.61 80.78 2.64
C THR A 22 -20.46 81.73 2.31
N ALA A 23 -20.70 83.05 2.25
CA ALA A 23 -19.68 84.03 1.89
C ALA A 23 -18.72 84.42 3.05
N GLY A 24 -18.88 83.84 4.25
CA GLY A 24 -17.95 84.02 5.38
C GLY A 24 -17.98 85.41 6.04
N TYR A 25 -18.98 86.25 5.75
CA TYR A 25 -19.02 87.65 6.21
C TYR A 25 -19.54 87.83 7.65
N ASP A 26 -20.18 86.82 8.28
CA ASP A 26 -20.77 86.98 9.62
C ASP A 26 -20.52 85.76 10.54
N LYS A 27 -19.57 85.89 11.48
CA LYS A 27 -19.17 84.83 12.44
C LYS A 27 -20.24 84.47 13.49
N LYS A 28 -21.43 85.08 13.45
CA LYS A 28 -22.51 84.89 14.43
C LYS A 28 -23.66 83.99 13.97
N MET A 29 -23.68 83.56 12.71
CA MET A 29 -24.75 82.69 12.21
C MET A 29 -24.51 81.23 12.62
N LYS A 30 -25.56 80.58 13.14
CA LYS A 30 -25.49 79.16 13.50
C LYS A 30 -25.48 78.30 12.23
N PRO A 31 -24.55 77.34 12.09
CA PRO A 31 -24.50 76.43 10.92
C PRO A 31 -25.83 75.71 10.66
N ALA A 32 -26.58 75.37 11.71
CA ALA A 32 -27.89 74.73 11.61
C ALA A 32 -28.94 75.58 10.86
N ASP A 33 -28.91 76.92 11.01
CA ASP A 33 -29.88 77.81 10.35
C ASP A 33 -29.58 77.95 8.85
N VAL A 34 -28.28 77.96 8.49
CA VAL A 34 -27.82 77.98 7.10
C VAL A 34 -28.13 76.66 6.40
N THR A 35 -27.94 75.53 7.08
CA THR A 35 -28.30 74.19 6.56
C THR A 35 -29.81 74.06 6.33
N LYS A 36 -30.64 74.59 7.23
CA LYS A 36 -32.11 74.62 7.05
C LYS A 36 -32.55 75.49 5.87
N ALA A 37 -31.91 76.65 5.67
CA ALA A 37 -32.15 77.49 4.49
C ALA A 37 -31.72 76.78 3.20
N ALA A 38 -30.55 76.14 3.19
CA ALA A 38 -30.03 75.37 2.06
C ALA A 38 -30.97 74.22 1.67
N ILE A 39 -31.48 73.46 2.65
CA ILE A 39 -32.46 72.38 2.47
C ILE A 39 -33.76 72.88 1.83
N ARG A 40 -34.26 74.06 2.22
CA ARG A 40 -35.48 74.65 1.63
C ARG A 40 -35.24 75.11 0.19
N LEU A 41 -34.11 75.75 -0.08
CA LEU A 41 -33.71 76.17 -1.42
C LEU A 41 -33.56 75.00 -2.38
N LEU A 42 -33.05 73.85 -1.90
CA LEU A 42 -32.95 72.62 -2.70
C LEU A 42 -34.33 72.12 -3.17
N LYS A 43 -35.39 72.34 -2.36
CA LYS A 43 -36.78 71.98 -2.67
C LYS A 43 -37.44 72.94 -3.65
N THR A 44 -37.22 74.24 -3.49
CA THR A 44 -38.03 75.28 -4.15
C THR A 44 -37.36 75.91 -5.38
N LEU A 45 -36.02 75.89 -5.47
CA LEU A 45 -35.28 76.63 -6.51
C LEU A 45 -34.27 75.75 -7.28
N PRO A 46 -34.59 75.32 -8.52
CA PRO A 46 -33.68 74.50 -9.34
C PRO A 46 -32.31 75.12 -9.64
N ALA A 47 -32.24 76.44 -9.80
CA ALA A 47 -30.99 77.15 -10.12
C ALA A 47 -30.00 77.23 -8.94
N ALA A 48 -30.46 76.96 -7.71
CA ALA A 48 -29.60 76.98 -6.51
C ALA A 48 -29.06 75.59 -6.15
N ARG A 49 -29.46 74.53 -6.87
CA ARG A 49 -29.14 73.14 -6.51
C ARG A 49 -27.65 72.86 -6.46
N ASP A 50 -26.89 73.30 -7.46
CA ASP A 50 -25.44 73.04 -7.52
C ASP A 50 -24.69 73.76 -6.39
N ALA A 51 -25.03 75.03 -6.14
CA ALA A 51 -24.44 75.80 -5.03
C ALA A 51 -24.80 75.23 -3.65
N VAL A 52 -26.02 74.70 -3.49
CA VAL A 52 -26.44 74.02 -2.25
C VAL A 52 -25.71 72.70 -2.06
N LEU A 53 -25.53 71.91 -3.12
CA LEU A 53 -24.75 70.66 -3.08
C LEU A 53 -23.25 70.91 -2.81
N GLU A 54 -22.70 72.03 -3.29
CA GLU A 54 -21.34 72.47 -2.96
C GLU A 54 -21.21 72.92 -1.49
N TYR A 55 -22.20 73.63 -0.95
CA TYR A 55 -22.25 73.91 0.49
C TYR A 55 -22.31 72.60 1.32
N MET A 56 -23.16 71.65 0.91
CA MET A 56 -23.22 70.33 1.55
C MET A 56 -21.88 69.58 1.43
N HIS A 57 -21.17 69.68 0.30
CA HIS A 57 -19.82 69.11 0.13
C HIS A 57 -18.87 69.57 1.24
N ASN A 58 -18.81 70.88 1.50
CA ASN A 58 -17.96 71.45 2.55
C ASN A 58 -18.42 71.05 3.97
N LEU A 59 -19.74 70.93 4.20
CA LEU A 59 -20.29 70.47 5.47
C LEU A 59 -19.86 69.03 5.79
N PHE A 60 -19.91 68.13 4.80
CA PHE A 60 -19.46 66.74 4.96
C PHE A 60 -17.94 66.64 5.14
N ASP A 61 -17.15 67.43 4.40
CA ASP A 61 -15.68 67.46 4.55
C ASP A 61 -15.24 67.89 5.96
N ASP A 62 -15.85 68.93 6.50
CA ASP A 62 -15.52 69.41 7.86
C ASP A 62 -15.98 68.43 8.97
N ALA A 63 -17.06 67.68 8.73
CA ALA A 63 -17.50 66.62 9.64
C ALA A 63 -16.55 65.41 9.62
N VAL A 64 -16.08 64.99 8.44
CA VAL A 64 -15.08 63.91 8.30
C VAL A 64 -13.74 64.31 8.92
N ASN A 65 -13.26 65.53 8.66
CA ASN A 65 -12.02 66.03 9.24
C ASN A 65 -12.03 65.93 10.77
N ARG A 66 -13.14 66.36 11.40
CA ARG A 66 -13.30 66.28 12.86
C ARG A 66 -13.38 64.85 13.38
N HIS A 67 -14.04 63.95 12.67
CA HIS A 67 -14.06 62.54 13.03
C HIS A 67 -12.64 61.94 12.99
N ILE A 68 -11.85 62.23 11.96
CA ILE A 68 -10.46 61.73 11.85
C ILE A 68 -9.55 62.35 12.92
N MET A 69 -9.71 63.65 13.22
CA MET A 69 -8.97 64.30 14.31
C MET A 69 -9.28 63.69 15.68
N LYS A 70 -10.53 63.28 15.94
CA LYS A 70 -10.92 62.55 17.16
C LYS A 70 -10.24 61.19 17.25
N LEU A 71 -10.15 60.46 16.13
CA LEU A 71 -9.45 59.18 16.07
C LEU A 71 -7.94 59.34 16.29
N ASP A 72 -7.31 60.42 15.80
CA ASP A 72 -5.88 60.73 16.00
C ASP A 72 -5.53 61.11 17.47
N THR A 73 -6.51 61.45 18.31
CA THR A 73 -6.30 61.99 19.67
C THR A 73 -6.76 61.07 20.81
N GLU A 74 -7.30 59.87 20.53
CA GLU A 74 -7.81 58.87 21.51
C GLU A 74 -8.87 59.40 22.54
N ASP A 75 -9.39 60.61 22.38
CA ASP A 75 -10.40 61.21 23.28
C ASP A 75 -11.84 60.81 22.87
N THR A 76 -12.40 59.84 23.58
CA THR A 76 -13.78 59.33 23.37
C THR A 76 -14.88 60.13 24.08
N SER A 77 -14.54 61.18 24.83
CA SER A 77 -15.50 61.95 25.64
C SER A 77 -15.94 63.28 25.00
N SER A 78 -16.54 63.25 23.82
CA SER A 78 -17.19 64.43 23.22
C SER A 78 -18.61 64.12 22.75
N GLU A 79 -19.58 64.92 23.21
CA GLU A 79 -21.01 64.86 22.84
C GLU A 79 -21.22 64.90 21.30
N PRO A 80 -22.32 64.32 20.77
CA PRO A 80 -22.66 64.38 19.34
C PRO A 80 -22.74 65.85 18.90
N GLY A 81 -21.89 66.24 17.96
CA GLY A 81 -21.72 67.63 17.57
C GLY A 81 -22.89 68.15 16.72
N GLU A 82 -23.13 69.46 16.72
CA GLU A 82 -24.15 70.16 15.90
C GLU A 82 -24.14 69.77 14.40
N HIS A 83 -23.03 69.24 13.89
CA HIS A 83 -22.86 68.81 12.50
C HIS A 83 -23.39 67.41 12.21
N GLU A 84 -23.45 66.52 13.20
CA GLU A 84 -24.04 65.19 13.06
C GLU A 84 -25.56 65.32 12.88
N GLN A 85 -26.20 66.17 13.69
CA GLN A 85 -27.61 66.54 13.53
C GLN A 85 -27.89 67.22 12.18
N ALA A 86 -26.97 68.08 11.70
CA ALA A 86 -27.11 68.71 10.39
C ALA A 86 -27.02 67.68 9.24
N ILE A 87 -26.17 66.67 9.37
CA ILE A 87 -26.04 65.58 8.39
C ILE A 87 -27.29 64.70 8.38
N GLU A 88 -27.85 64.34 9.54
CA GLU A 88 -29.12 63.60 9.63
C GLU A 88 -30.28 64.36 8.97
N GLU A 89 -30.36 65.69 9.18
CA GLU A 89 -31.38 66.53 8.53
C GLU A 89 -31.20 66.57 6.99
N VAL A 90 -29.96 66.59 6.50
CA VAL A 90 -29.64 66.53 5.07
C VAL A 90 -29.99 65.16 4.48
N GLU A 91 -29.61 64.06 5.15
CA GLU A 91 -29.91 62.70 4.74
C GLU A 91 -31.43 62.48 4.61
N ALA A 92 -32.22 62.89 5.62
CA ALA A 92 -33.67 62.74 5.61
C ALA A 92 -34.32 63.44 4.41
N VAL A 93 -33.79 64.60 4.01
CA VAL A 93 -34.31 65.37 2.88
C VAL A 93 -33.91 64.73 1.55
N LEU A 94 -32.65 64.37 1.38
CA LEU A 94 -32.16 63.71 0.17
C LEU A 94 -32.84 62.35 -0.05
N SER A 95 -33.02 61.58 1.03
CA SER A 95 -33.78 60.33 1.02
C SER A 95 -35.25 60.55 0.64
N GLY A 96 -35.86 61.63 1.14
CA GLY A 96 -37.21 62.05 0.75
C GLY A 96 -37.34 62.38 -0.74
N PHE A 97 -36.31 63.01 -1.33
CA PHE A 97 -36.31 63.31 -2.77
C PHE A 97 -36.22 62.06 -3.63
N ILE A 98 -35.36 61.12 -3.27
CA ILE A 98 -35.25 59.82 -3.95
C ILE A 98 -36.63 59.16 -4.00
N LYS A 99 -37.32 59.07 -2.85
CA LYS A 99 -38.67 58.47 -2.77
C LYS A 99 -39.74 59.22 -3.60
N SER A 100 -39.60 60.54 -3.77
CA SER A 100 -40.59 61.37 -4.47
C SER A 100 -40.50 61.31 -6.00
N ASN A 101 -39.28 61.25 -6.56
CA ASN A 101 -39.05 61.16 -8.00
C ASN A 101 -37.69 60.49 -8.27
N LEU A 102 -37.75 59.17 -8.38
CA LEU A 102 -36.59 58.28 -8.52
C LEU A 102 -35.71 58.63 -9.72
N CYS A 103 -36.27 58.72 -10.93
CA CYS A 103 -35.48 58.87 -12.15
C CYS A 103 -34.76 60.22 -12.26
N ALA A 104 -35.30 61.28 -11.66
CA ALA A 104 -34.71 62.62 -11.76
C ALA A 104 -33.63 62.88 -10.70
N TRP A 105 -33.84 62.42 -9.47
CA TRP A 105 -32.95 62.74 -8.35
C TRP A 105 -31.90 61.68 -8.07
N ALA A 106 -32.19 60.40 -8.32
CA ALA A 106 -31.25 59.33 -7.98
C ALA A 106 -29.91 59.44 -8.74
N PRO A 107 -29.84 59.76 -10.05
CA PRO A 107 -28.55 59.97 -10.72
C PRO A 107 -27.78 61.17 -10.18
N ILE A 108 -28.46 62.30 -9.90
CA ILE A 108 -27.81 63.52 -9.41
C ILE A 108 -27.24 63.30 -8.01
N ILE A 109 -28.04 62.74 -7.10
CA ILE A 109 -27.63 62.48 -5.71
C ILE A 109 -26.57 61.39 -5.67
N SER A 110 -26.71 60.32 -6.46
CA SER A 110 -25.70 59.25 -6.51
C SER A 110 -24.35 59.76 -7.02
N THR A 111 -24.32 60.51 -8.13
CA THR A 111 -23.05 61.04 -8.67
C THR A 111 -22.40 62.01 -7.70
N TRP A 112 -23.17 62.94 -7.11
CA TRP A 112 -22.66 63.86 -6.09
C TRP A 112 -22.09 63.12 -4.87
N SER A 113 -22.83 62.15 -4.32
CA SER A 113 -22.39 61.37 -3.16
C SER A 113 -21.13 60.56 -3.46
N LEU A 114 -21.03 59.94 -4.63
CA LEU A 114 -19.87 59.15 -5.05
C LEU A 114 -18.63 60.03 -5.28
N ASP A 115 -18.79 61.17 -5.95
CA ASP A 115 -17.71 62.14 -6.17
C ASP A 115 -17.18 62.72 -4.85
N LEU A 116 -18.08 63.03 -3.92
CA LEU A 116 -17.75 63.50 -2.57
C LEU A 116 -17.05 62.39 -1.76
N LEU A 117 -17.59 61.17 -1.72
CA LEU A 117 -16.92 60.02 -1.08
C LEU A 117 -15.52 59.81 -1.64
N GLY A 118 -15.38 59.89 -2.96
CA GLY A 118 -14.10 59.83 -3.65
C GLY A 118 -13.14 60.92 -3.19
N TYR A 119 -13.60 62.17 -3.12
CA TYR A 119 -12.81 63.31 -2.64
C TYR A 119 -12.34 63.12 -1.19
N LEU A 120 -13.26 62.78 -0.29
CA LEU A 120 -12.98 62.60 1.13
C LEU A 120 -11.97 61.48 1.36
N THR A 121 -12.22 60.31 0.77
CA THR A 121 -11.35 59.13 0.91
C THR A 121 -9.95 59.37 0.35
N SER A 122 -9.82 60.14 -0.75
CA SER A 122 -8.52 60.49 -1.32
C SER A 122 -7.79 61.56 -0.50
N LYS A 123 -8.51 62.58 0.00
CA LYS A 123 -7.92 63.71 0.76
C LYS A 123 -7.32 63.28 2.09
N TYR A 124 -7.97 62.33 2.76
CA TYR A 124 -7.53 61.85 4.08
C TYR A 124 -6.82 60.49 4.01
N ALA A 125 -6.57 59.94 2.81
CA ALA A 125 -5.85 58.69 2.60
C ALA A 125 -4.47 58.67 3.30
N ASP A 126 -3.78 59.81 3.31
CA ASP A 126 -2.42 59.91 3.82
C ASP A 126 -2.31 60.19 5.33
N ARG A 127 -3.43 60.10 6.06
CA ARG A 127 -3.44 60.28 7.52
C ARG A 127 -3.02 58.97 8.22
N ARG A 128 -2.33 59.09 9.36
CA ARG A 128 -1.66 57.99 10.06
C ARG A 128 -2.56 56.76 10.25
N ILE A 129 -3.80 56.94 10.68
CA ILE A 129 -4.74 55.85 10.97
C ILE A 129 -5.17 55.08 9.72
N VAL A 130 -5.27 55.77 8.58
CA VAL A 130 -5.68 55.17 7.29
C VAL A 130 -4.46 54.59 6.55
N HIS A 131 -3.26 55.11 6.79
CA HIS A 131 -2.03 54.61 6.16
C HIS A 131 -1.55 53.25 6.69
N TYR A 132 -1.86 52.87 7.93
CA TYR A 132 -1.42 51.59 8.53
C TYR A 132 -2.34 50.40 8.23
N SER A 133 -3.54 50.63 7.69
CA SER A 133 -4.45 49.53 7.33
C SER A 133 -3.88 48.76 6.14
N SER A 134 -3.67 47.45 6.33
CA SER A 134 -3.02 46.59 5.34
C SER A 134 -4.02 45.83 4.46
N SER A 135 -5.29 45.76 4.89
CA SER A 135 -6.35 45.03 4.21
C SER A 135 -7.55 45.94 3.86
N LEU A 136 -8.23 45.63 2.75
CA LEU A 136 -9.43 46.34 2.33
C LEU A 136 -10.55 46.29 3.38
N GLN A 137 -10.59 45.21 4.17
CA GLN A 137 -11.55 45.02 5.25
C GLN A 137 -11.38 46.06 6.37
N GLU A 138 -10.13 46.30 6.81
CA GLU A 138 -9.82 47.31 7.82
C GLU A 138 -10.19 48.71 7.34
N VAL A 139 -9.88 49.03 6.06
CA VAL A 139 -10.25 50.32 5.44
C VAL A 139 -11.76 50.51 5.42
N LEU A 140 -12.51 49.47 5.05
CA LEU A 140 -13.97 49.50 5.04
C LEU A 140 -14.54 49.75 6.44
N GLU A 141 -14.02 49.07 7.46
CA GLU A 141 -14.47 49.24 8.85
C GLU A 141 -14.23 50.67 9.38
N ILE A 142 -13.07 51.24 9.09
CA ILE A 142 -12.73 52.62 9.47
C ILE A 142 -13.71 53.63 8.85
N TRP A 143 -13.97 53.52 7.54
CA TRP A 143 -14.85 54.47 6.86
C TRP A 143 -16.33 54.25 7.15
N MET A 144 -16.76 53.01 7.43
CA MET A 144 -18.14 52.73 7.85
C MET A 144 -18.42 53.15 9.30
N ALA A 145 -17.38 53.27 10.14
CA ALA A 145 -17.49 53.82 11.50
C ALA A 145 -17.64 55.35 11.51
N CYS A 146 -17.34 56.03 10.40
CA CYS A 146 -17.48 57.47 10.25
C CYS A 146 -18.91 57.84 9.78
N PRO A 147 -19.75 58.52 10.61
CA PRO A 147 -21.16 58.79 10.28
C PRO A 147 -21.39 59.58 8.97
N PRO A 148 -20.59 60.62 8.63
CA PRO A 148 -20.73 61.34 7.36
C PRO A 148 -20.47 60.47 6.12
N THR A 149 -19.49 59.56 6.14
CA THR A 149 -19.23 58.67 4.99
C THR A 149 -20.25 57.55 4.91
N ARG A 150 -20.72 57.03 6.05
CA ARG A 150 -21.82 56.07 6.12
C ARG A 150 -23.11 56.63 5.52
N THR A 151 -23.50 57.85 5.89
CA THR A 151 -24.72 58.50 5.35
C THR A 151 -24.63 58.72 3.84
N LEU A 152 -23.47 59.12 3.30
CA LEU A 152 -23.27 59.19 1.85
C LEU A 152 -23.42 57.82 1.17
N ILE A 153 -22.88 56.75 1.78
CA ILE A 153 -23.05 55.38 1.28
C ILE A 153 -24.49 54.91 1.34
N ASP A 154 -25.20 55.18 2.43
CA ASP A 154 -26.60 54.80 2.60
C ASP A 154 -27.49 55.48 1.54
N LEU A 155 -27.22 56.76 1.24
CA LEU A 155 -27.88 57.49 0.14
C LEU A 155 -27.56 56.87 -1.24
N THR A 156 -26.30 56.52 -1.51
CA THR A 156 -25.94 55.87 -2.79
C THR A 156 -26.60 54.49 -2.92
N THR A 157 -26.60 53.70 -1.85
CA THR A 157 -27.23 52.37 -1.81
C THR A 157 -28.73 52.48 -2.00
N GLN A 158 -29.37 53.50 -1.42
CA GLN A 158 -30.78 53.79 -1.64
C GLN A 158 -31.09 54.17 -3.10
N CYS A 159 -30.27 55.02 -3.72
CA CYS A 159 -30.38 55.35 -5.15
C CYS A 159 -30.28 54.10 -6.03
N LEU A 160 -29.25 53.27 -5.82
CA LEU A 160 -29.02 52.04 -6.57
C LEU A 160 -30.14 51.01 -6.36
N SER A 161 -30.55 50.76 -5.11
CA SER A 161 -31.64 49.81 -4.79
C SER A 161 -32.94 50.14 -5.51
N SER A 162 -33.22 51.43 -5.69
CA SER A 162 -34.46 51.90 -6.30
C SER A 162 -34.40 51.94 -7.83
N LEU A 163 -33.20 51.92 -8.43
CA LEU A 163 -32.99 52.00 -9.89
C LEU A 163 -32.72 50.65 -10.58
N ILE A 164 -32.40 49.58 -9.82
CA ILE A 164 -32.03 48.26 -10.36
C ILE A 164 -33.07 47.65 -11.31
N GLY A 165 -34.36 47.93 -11.12
CA GLY A 165 -35.43 47.43 -11.98
C GLY A 165 -35.70 48.25 -13.25
N THR A 166 -35.09 49.42 -13.43
CA THR A 166 -35.37 50.34 -14.55
C THR A 166 -34.13 50.65 -15.37
N ASN A 167 -33.17 51.40 -14.83
CA ASN A 167 -31.89 51.68 -15.50
C ASN A 167 -30.82 52.13 -14.47
N PRO A 168 -30.03 51.20 -13.91
CA PRO A 168 -28.98 51.54 -12.96
C PRO A 168 -27.68 52.06 -13.62
N ASP A 169 -27.60 52.09 -14.96
CA ASP A 169 -26.34 52.30 -15.67
C ASP A 169 -25.68 53.65 -15.33
N LEU A 170 -26.43 54.74 -15.25
CA LEU A 170 -25.87 56.07 -14.94
C LEU A 170 -25.21 56.14 -13.55
N CYS A 171 -25.79 55.47 -12.55
CA CYS A 171 -25.23 55.47 -11.19
C CYS A 171 -24.02 54.54 -11.08
N ILE A 172 -24.03 53.44 -11.83
CA ILE A 172 -22.91 52.48 -11.87
C ILE A 172 -21.75 53.03 -12.70
N ASP A 173 -22.02 53.70 -13.82
CA ASP A 173 -21.01 54.38 -14.62
C ASP A 173 -20.35 55.50 -13.80
N ALA A 174 -21.11 56.27 -13.03
CA ALA A 174 -20.56 57.26 -12.08
C ALA A 174 -19.69 56.61 -10.98
N LEU A 175 -20.13 55.46 -10.43
CA LEU A 175 -19.36 54.68 -9.46
C LEU A 175 -18.02 54.20 -10.03
N LEU A 176 -18.04 53.64 -11.23
CA LEU A 176 -16.84 53.10 -11.89
C LEU A 176 -15.92 54.21 -12.39
N GLU A 177 -16.47 55.31 -12.92
CA GLU A 177 -15.69 56.48 -13.33
C GLU A 177 -14.95 57.11 -12.14
N THR A 178 -15.63 57.21 -10.99
CA THR A 178 -15.01 57.68 -9.74
C THR A 178 -13.94 56.71 -9.26
N CYS A 179 -14.22 55.40 -9.32
CA CYS A 179 -13.25 54.34 -8.98
C CYS A 179 -11.98 54.43 -9.84
N VAL A 180 -12.12 54.57 -11.16
CA VAL A 180 -10.97 54.68 -12.07
C VAL A 180 -10.12 55.92 -11.77
N LYS A 181 -10.73 57.02 -11.34
CA LYS A 181 -10.04 58.27 -11.00
C LYS A 181 -9.35 58.23 -9.64
N ARG A 182 -9.88 57.48 -8.66
CA ARG A 182 -9.52 57.60 -7.23
C ARG A 182 -9.11 56.30 -6.54
N SER A 183 -9.00 55.20 -7.27
CA SER A 183 -8.38 53.94 -6.79
C SER A 183 -6.90 54.18 -6.41
N PRO A 184 -6.36 53.55 -5.34
CA PRO A 184 -6.95 52.48 -4.51
C PRO A 184 -7.84 52.94 -3.34
N HIS A 185 -7.89 54.24 -3.04
CA HIS A 185 -8.55 54.75 -1.82
C HIS A 185 -10.08 54.67 -1.84
N PHE A 186 -10.67 54.46 -3.02
CA PHE A 186 -12.10 54.32 -3.22
C PHE A 186 -12.58 52.86 -3.34
N ASP A 187 -11.66 51.89 -3.36
CA ASP A 187 -11.95 50.48 -3.62
C ASP A 187 -12.94 49.87 -2.62
N TRP A 188 -12.91 50.34 -1.37
CA TRP A 188 -13.79 49.85 -0.30
C TRP A 188 -15.26 50.26 -0.55
N VAL A 189 -15.51 51.40 -1.19
CA VAL A 189 -16.87 51.85 -1.57
C VAL A 189 -17.44 50.92 -2.62
N VAL A 190 -16.64 50.57 -3.63
CA VAL A 190 -17.03 49.62 -4.68
C VAL A 190 -17.23 48.23 -4.11
N ALA A 191 -16.38 47.79 -3.17
CA ALA A 191 -16.55 46.52 -2.48
C ALA A 191 -17.83 46.49 -1.64
N HIS A 192 -18.14 47.53 -0.87
CA HIS A 192 -19.35 47.62 -0.06
C HIS A 192 -20.63 47.63 -0.91
N ILE A 193 -20.69 48.51 -1.93
CA ILE A 193 -21.82 48.56 -2.86
C ILE A 193 -21.93 47.24 -3.66
N GLY A 194 -20.79 46.62 -3.97
CA GLY A 194 -20.71 45.30 -4.57
C GLY A 194 -21.32 44.19 -3.71
N SER A 195 -21.25 44.29 -2.38
CA SER A 195 -21.93 43.35 -1.48
C SER A 195 -23.44 43.54 -1.49
N CYS A 196 -23.93 44.78 -1.66
CA CYS A 196 -25.35 45.05 -1.81
C CYS A 196 -25.89 44.62 -3.19
N PHE A 197 -25.09 44.77 -4.26
CA PHE A 197 -25.50 44.53 -5.65
C PHE A 197 -24.48 43.68 -6.45
N PRO A 198 -24.25 42.42 -6.06
CA PRO A 198 -23.11 41.64 -6.53
C PRO A 198 -23.12 41.36 -8.04
N ASN A 199 -24.25 40.96 -8.61
CA ASN A 199 -24.33 40.64 -10.05
C ASN A 199 -23.93 41.82 -10.94
N THR A 200 -24.43 43.01 -10.64
CA THR A 200 -24.26 44.19 -11.49
C THR A 200 -22.86 44.79 -11.33
N VAL A 201 -22.35 44.84 -10.09
CA VAL A 201 -21.02 45.40 -9.81
C VAL A 201 -19.91 44.46 -10.28
N ILE A 202 -20.00 43.15 -10.00
CA ILE A 202 -18.95 42.18 -10.40
C ILE A 202 -18.76 42.17 -11.92
N THR A 203 -19.85 42.10 -12.69
CA THR A 203 -19.78 42.06 -14.17
C THR A 203 -19.18 43.34 -14.75
N ARG A 204 -19.53 44.50 -14.18
CA ARG A 204 -19.02 45.80 -14.64
C ARG A 204 -17.58 46.08 -14.19
N VAL A 205 -17.18 45.65 -12.99
CA VAL A 205 -15.79 45.71 -12.51
C VAL A 205 -14.87 44.85 -13.38
N LEU A 206 -15.32 43.65 -13.76
CA LEU A 206 -14.57 42.80 -14.70
C LEU A 206 -14.48 43.44 -16.10
N ALA A 207 -15.57 43.99 -16.63
CA ALA A 207 -15.56 44.67 -17.93
C ALA A 207 -14.65 45.91 -17.94
N CYS A 208 -14.65 46.70 -16.85
CA CYS A 208 -13.74 47.82 -16.66
C CYS A 208 -12.28 47.34 -16.57
N GLY A 209 -12.03 46.26 -15.83
CA GLY A 209 -10.72 45.63 -15.74
C GLY A 209 -10.16 45.15 -17.09
N ILE A 210 -11.00 44.58 -17.97
CA ILE A 210 -10.61 44.17 -19.33
C ILE A 210 -10.21 45.38 -20.18
N LYS A 211 -11.00 46.46 -20.15
CA LYS A 211 -10.69 47.70 -20.89
C LYS A 211 -9.35 48.30 -20.43
N ASP A 212 -9.14 48.34 -19.13
CA ASP A 212 -7.89 48.84 -18.55
C ASP A 212 -6.70 47.92 -18.91
N PHE A 213 -6.87 46.60 -18.86
CA PHE A 213 -5.85 45.62 -19.26
C PHE A 213 -5.37 45.82 -20.70
N ILE A 214 -6.30 46.06 -21.64
CA ILE A 214 -5.97 46.32 -23.05
C ILE A 214 -5.25 47.66 -23.22
N SER A 215 -5.66 48.69 -22.47
CA SER A 215 -5.07 50.04 -22.56
C SER A 215 -3.68 50.16 -21.94
N HIS A 216 -3.28 49.20 -21.09
CA HIS A 216 -2.06 49.27 -20.29
C HIS A 216 -0.79 49.09 -21.13
N GLU A 217 -0.84 48.35 -22.24
CA GLU A 217 0.31 48.15 -23.13
C GLU A 217 0.53 49.35 -24.08
N ASP A 218 -0.55 50.02 -24.50
CA ASP A 218 -0.48 51.25 -25.30
C ASP A 218 0.14 52.44 -24.52
N GLN A 219 0.13 52.41 -23.18
CA GLN A 219 0.65 53.47 -22.30
C GLN A 219 2.03 53.19 -21.68
N MET A 220 2.47 51.93 -21.56
CA MET A 220 3.79 51.56 -21.01
C MET A 220 4.97 52.09 -21.85
N LEU A 221 4.73 52.45 -23.12
CA LEU A 221 5.73 53.09 -23.98
C LEU A 221 5.97 54.57 -23.65
N MET A 222 5.18 55.20 -22.77
CA MET A 222 5.17 56.66 -22.62
C MET A 222 5.33 57.23 -21.19
N ASN A 223 5.15 56.50 -20.07
CA ASN A 223 5.48 57.00 -18.72
C ASN A 223 5.47 55.89 -17.65
N ALA A 224 6.57 55.69 -16.91
CA ALA A 224 6.77 54.56 -16.00
C ALA A 224 6.76 54.88 -14.49
N GLU A 225 6.51 56.12 -14.06
CA GLU A 225 6.65 56.48 -12.64
C GLU A 225 5.33 56.98 -12.03
N LYS A 226 4.84 56.24 -11.02
CA LYS A 226 3.72 56.54 -10.11
C LYS A 226 2.27 56.24 -10.57
N LYS A 227 1.98 55.02 -11.02
CA LYS A 227 0.59 54.49 -10.93
C LYS A 227 0.59 53.10 -10.30
N VAL A 228 -0.17 52.95 -9.22
CA VAL A 228 -0.53 51.64 -8.65
C VAL A 228 -1.22 50.84 -9.77
N PRO A 229 -0.84 49.58 -10.04
CA PRO A 229 -1.47 48.79 -11.09
C PRO A 229 -2.95 48.60 -10.71
N LYS A 230 -3.86 49.22 -11.47
CA LYS A 230 -5.31 49.16 -11.25
C LYS A 230 -5.88 47.73 -11.22
N LEU A 231 -5.13 46.76 -11.75
CA LEU A 231 -5.45 45.35 -11.64
C LEU A 231 -5.43 44.84 -10.18
N ALA A 232 -4.53 45.36 -9.33
CA ALA A 232 -4.49 45.01 -7.91
C ALA A 232 -5.76 45.46 -7.16
N SER A 233 -6.33 46.61 -7.57
CA SER A 233 -7.62 47.10 -7.08
C SER A 233 -8.77 46.16 -7.46
N VAL A 234 -8.86 45.77 -8.73
CA VAL A 234 -9.85 44.79 -9.21
C VAL A 234 -9.75 43.48 -8.42
N VAL A 235 -8.52 42.98 -8.19
CA VAL A 235 -8.27 41.77 -7.41
C VAL A 235 -8.65 41.95 -5.94
N GLY A 236 -8.36 43.09 -5.33
CA GLY A 236 -8.74 43.41 -3.95
C GLY A 236 -10.25 43.46 -3.75
N ILE A 237 -10.97 44.14 -4.65
CA ILE A 237 -12.44 44.25 -4.63
C ILE A 237 -13.06 42.85 -4.79
N LEU A 238 -12.66 42.10 -5.82
CA LEU A 238 -13.19 40.76 -6.06
C LEU A 238 -12.80 39.77 -4.96
N GLY A 239 -11.62 39.91 -4.37
CA GLY A 239 -11.15 39.11 -3.24
C GLY A 239 -12.03 39.29 -2.00
N HIS A 240 -12.40 40.53 -1.67
CA HIS A 240 -13.36 40.82 -0.59
C HIS A 240 -14.75 40.24 -0.90
N LEU A 241 -15.26 40.43 -2.12
CA LEU A 241 -16.57 39.91 -2.53
C LEU A 241 -16.62 38.37 -2.61
N ALA A 242 -15.48 37.71 -2.83
CA ALA A 242 -15.42 36.27 -3.01
C ALA A 242 -15.92 35.47 -1.80
N GLY A 243 -15.79 36.01 -0.58
CA GLY A 243 -16.24 35.35 0.64
C GLY A 243 -17.76 35.13 0.71
N GLN A 244 -18.55 36.17 0.40
CA GLN A 244 -20.02 36.14 0.51
C GLN A 244 -20.72 35.92 -0.84
N HIS A 245 -20.10 36.31 -1.95
CA HIS A 245 -20.70 36.32 -3.29
C HIS A 245 -19.92 35.48 -4.32
N GLY A 246 -19.14 34.50 -3.86
CA GLY A 246 -18.40 33.57 -4.70
C GLY A 246 -19.21 32.95 -5.88
N PRO A 247 -20.48 32.52 -5.71
CA PRO A 247 -21.31 32.01 -6.81
C PRO A 247 -21.56 33.03 -7.93
N ASN A 248 -21.75 34.31 -7.57
CA ASN A 248 -21.96 35.40 -8.53
C ASN A 248 -20.68 35.68 -9.33
N ILE A 249 -19.51 35.66 -8.67
CA ILE A 249 -18.20 35.75 -9.32
C ILE A 249 -18.02 34.59 -10.31
N LYS A 250 -18.24 33.36 -9.87
CA LYS A 250 -18.15 32.16 -10.71
C LYS A 250 -19.02 32.26 -11.97
N LYS A 251 -20.29 32.67 -11.82
CA LYS A 251 -21.21 32.86 -12.94
C LYS A 251 -20.72 33.94 -13.92
N ALA A 252 -20.22 35.07 -13.40
CA ALA A 252 -19.70 36.16 -14.23
C ALA A 252 -18.43 35.75 -15.01
N LEU A 253 -17.50 35.03 -14.36
CA LEU A 253 -16.29 34.50 -14.99
C LEU A 253 -16.64 33.53 -16.15
N VAL A 254 -17.62 32.64 -15.95
CA VAL A 254 -18.10 31.73 -17.00
C VAL A 254 -18.74 32.48 -18.16
N SER A 255 -19.60 33.46 -17.88
CA SER A 255 -20.24 34.29 -18.92
C SER A 255 -19.19 34.96 -19.80
N LEU A 256 -18.22 35.63 -19.19
CA LEU A 256 -17.14 36.32 -19.89
C LEU A 256 -16.31 35.35 -20.74
N MET A 257 -15.96 34.20 -20.18
CA MET A 257 -15.23 33.18 -20.92
C MET A 257 -16.03 32.67 -22.13
N LEU A 258 -17.33 32.40 -21.98
CA LEU A 258 -18.19 31.95 -23.08
C LEU A 258 -18.36 33.03 -24.16
N GLU A 259 -18.43 34.30 -23.77
CA GLU A 259 -18.47 35.45 -24.67
C GLU A 259 -17.20 35.58 -25.54
N SER A 260 -16.07 35.01 -25.11
CA SER A 260 -14.83 34.99 -25.90
C SER A 260 -14.88 34.00 -27.09
N PHE A 261 -15.79 33.01 -27.05
CA PHE A 261 -15.90 31.96 -28.07
C PHE A 261 -16.88 32.28 -29.22
N VAL A 262 -17.32 33.52 -29.35
CA VAL A 262 -18.19 33.98 -30.45
C VAL A 262 -17.43 33.98 -31.77
N ALA A 263 -18.12 33.71 -32.89
CA ALA A 263 -17.50 33.54 -34.22
C ALA A 263 -16.69 34.76 -34.73
N LYS A 264 -16.97 35.97 -34.22
CA LYS A 264 -16.23 37.21 -34.51
C LYS A 264 -16.05 38.00 -33.21
N PRO A 265 -15.02 37.68 -32.41
CA PRO A 265 -14.83 38.33 -31.12
C PRO A 265 -14.32 39.77 -31.31
N THR A 266 -14.79 40.69 -30.47
CA THR A 266 -14.21 42.04 -30.36
C THR A 266 -12.82 41.96 -29.72
N ARG A 267 -12.02 43.03 -29.82
CA ARG A 267 -10.70 43.10 -29.13
C ARG A 267 -10.82 42.87 -27.62
N GLU A 268 -11.92 43.34 -27.01
CA GLU A 268 -12.25 43.10 -25.60
C GLU A 268 -12.51 41.62 -25.31
N GLN A 269 -13.31 40.96 -26.16
CA GLN A 269 -13.61 39.53 -26.04
C GLN A 269 -12.39 38.63 -26.29
N LEU A 270 -11.48 39.04 -27.19
CA LEU A 270 -10.21 38.35 -27.41
C LEU A 270 -9.29 38.42 -26.17
N ALA A 271 -9.29 39.55 -25.47
CA ALA A 271 -8.45 39.76 -24.28
C ALA A 271 -8.94 39.03 -23.02
N THR A 272 -10.18 38.51 -23.02
CA THR A 272 -10.80 37.92 -21.84
C THR A 272 -10.00 36.78 -21.24
N VAL A 273 -9.55 35.80 -22.03
CA VAL A 273 -8.82 34.63 -21.49
C VAL A 273 -7.45 35.01 -20.90
N PRO A 274 -6.57 35.77 -21.60
CA PRO A 274 -5.35 36.29 -20.99
C PRO A 274 -5.59 37.12 -19.72
N PHE A 275 -6.61 37.98 -19.73
CA PHE A 275 -7.00 38.79 -18.57
C PHE A 275 -7.40 37.92 -17.36
N LEU A 276 -8.22 36.88 -17.59
CA LEU A 276 -8.66 35.96 -16.53
C LEU A 276 -7.48 35.17 -15.93
N LEU A 277 -6.53 34.74 -16.76
CA LEU A 277 -5.31 34.06 -16.28
C LEU A 277 -4.41 35.00 -15.47
N GLN A 278 -4.29 36.27 -15.89
CA GLN A 278 -3.55 37.27 -15.13
C GLN A 278 -4.23 37.57 -13.79
N LEU A 279 -5.56 37.71 -13.74
CA LEU A 279 -6.30 37.87 -12.49
C LEU A 279 -6.10 36.67 -11.55
N ALA A 280 -6.12 35.45 -12.09
CA ALA A 280 -5.88 34.24 -11.33
C ALA A 280 -4.47 34.21 -10.71
N SER A 281 -3.46 34.79 -11.37
CA SER A 281 -2.08 34.86 -10.84
C SER A 281 -1.91 35.76 -9.63
N MET A 282 -2.85 36.69 -9.42
CA MET A 282 -2.81 37.68 -8.35
C MET A 282 -3.66 37.31 -7.13
N SER A 283 -4.52 36.28 -7.22
CA SER A 283 -5.39 35.84 -6.12
C SER A 283 -5.74 34.37 -6.19
N GLU A 284 -5.43 33.63 -5.12
CA GLU A 284 -5.73 32.21 -4.97
C GLU A 284 -7.24 31.91 -4.99
N LEU A 285 -8.06 32.80 -4.42
CA LEU A 285 -9.52 32.66 -4.43
C LEU A 285 -10.07 32.74 -5.85
N LEU A 286 -9.53 33.65 -6.67
CA LEU A 286 -9.91 33.79 -8.07
C LEU A 286 -9.39 32.63 -8.90
N LEU A 287 -8.15 32.19 -8.69
CA LEU A 287 -7.61 30.98 -9.31
C LEU A 287 -8.50 29.77 -9.04
N THR A 288 -8.92 29.59 -7.78
CA THR A 288 -9.82 28.50 -7.38
C THR A 288 -11.18 28.59 -8.08
N ALA A 289 -11.75 29.79 -8.15
CA ALA A 289 -13.00 30.03 -8.85
C ALA A 289 -12.88 29.73 -10.36
N VAL A 290 -11.85 30.26 -11.03
CA VAL A 290 -11.59 30.06 -12.46
C VAL A 290 -11.41 28.57 -12.78
N VAL A 291 -10.54 27.86 -12.06
CA VAL A 291 -10.30 26.42 -12.32
C VAL A 291 -11.56 25.59 -12.05
N SER A 292 -12.30 25.89 -10.98
CA SER A 292 -13.51 25.14 -10.62
C SER A 292 -14.62 25.24 -11.68
N GLU A 293 -14.77 26.41 -12.30
CA GLU A 293 -15.76 26.64 -13.34
C GLU A 293 -15.27 26.23 -14.73
N PHE A 294 -13.98 26.40 -15.02
CA PHE A 294 -13.37 25.91 -16.25
C PHE A 294 -13.60 24.41 -16.41
N ASN A 295 -13.43 23.63 -15.33
CA ASN A 295 -13.72 22.19 -15.32
C ASN A 295 -15.16 21.83 -15.69
N LYS A 296 -16.15 22.71 -15.48
CA LYS A 296 -17.56 22.45 -15.80
C LYS A 296 -17.89 22.74 -17.27
N VAL A 297 -17.12 23.64 -17.89
CA VAL A 297 -17.33 24.09 -19.27
C VAL A 297 -16.39 23.38 -20.25
N LEU A 298 -15.37 22.69 -19.73
CA LEU A 298 -14.39 21.96 -20.51
C LEU A 298 -15.06 20.90 -21.38
N SER A 299 -14.88 21.04 -22.69
CA SER A 299 -15.33 20.08 -23.70
C SER A 299 -14.36 20.12 -24.88
N ALA A 300 -14.37 19.07 -25.71
CA ALA A 300 -13.50 19.01 -26.89
C ALA A 300 -13.69 20.21 -27.84
N ASP A 301 -14.93 20.69 -28.00
CA ASP A 301 -15.26 21.86 -28.81
C ASP A 301 -14.67 23.16 -28.25
N VAL A 302 -14.78 23.37 -26.92
CA VAL A 302 -14.20 24.54 -26.26
C VAL A 302 -12.67 24.55 -26.36
N LEU A 303 -12.02 23.40 -26.20
CA LEU A 303 -10.56 23.27 -26.36
C LEU A 303 -10.09 23.57 -27.80
N ASN A 304 -10.82 23.07 -28.79
CA ASN A 304 -10.53 23.34 -30.20
C ASN A 304 -10.72 24.82 -30.53
N LYS A 305 -11.78 25.45 -30.00
CA LYS A 305 -12.01 26.91 -30.13
C LYS A 305 -10.90 27.71 -29.44
N LEU A 306 -10.45 27.30 -28.26
CA LEU A 306 -9.31 27.93 -27.58
C LEU A 306 -8.06 27.91 -28.46
N SER A 307 -7.77 26.79 -29.14
CA SER A 307 -6.60 26.69 -30.02
C SER A 307 -6.65 27.65 -31.22
N SER A 308 -7.85 27.98 -31.71
CA SER A 308 -8.01 28.94 -32.82
C SER A 308 -7.94 30.41 -32.36
N LEU A 309 -8.14 30.68 -31.06
CA LEU A 309 -7.99 32.02 -30.48
C LEU A 309 -6.52 32.38 -30.24
N VAL A 310 -5.64 31.41 -29.96
CA VAL A 310 -4.21 31.66 -29.71
C VAL A 310 -3.55 32.42 -30.87
N SER A 311 -3.79 31.99 -32.11
CA SER A 311 -3.26 32.68 -33.31
C SER A 311 -3.85 34.08 -33.51
N GLN A 312 -5.10 34.30 -33.06
CA GLN A 312 -5.77 35.59 -33.13
C GLN A 312 -5.22 36.57 -32.07
N TRP A 313 -4.82 36.07 -30.90
CA TRP A 313 -4.20 36.89 -29.85
C TRP A 313 -2.87 37.49 -30.30
N GLU A 314 -2.04 36.72 -30.97
CA GLU A 314 -0.76 37.17 -31.55
C GLU A 314 -1.00 38.22 -32.65
N ALA A 315 -1.96 37.97 -33.54
CA ALA A 315 -2.32 38.90 -34.62
C ALA A 315 -2.89 40.23 -34.09
N ALA A 316 -3.68 40.18 -33.00
CA ALA A 316 -4.32 41.33 -32.39
C ALA A 316 -3.44 42.06 -31.34
N LYS A 317 -2.20 41.60 -31.11
CA LYS A 317 -1.25 42.14 -30.11
C LYS A 317 -1.91 42.32 -28.74
N ILE A 318 -2.50 41.26 -28.22
CA ILE A 318 -3.12 41.29 -26.89
C ILE A 318 -2.01 41.22 -25.81
N PRO A 319 -2.09 42.02 -24.74
CA PRO A 319 -1.09 42.04 -23.67
C PRO A 319 -0.95 40.67 -22.98
N GLY A 320 0.27 40.30 -22.58
CA GLY A 320 0.54 39.09 -21.78
C GLY A 320 0.49 37.76 -22.56
N THR A 321 0.41 37.80 -23.89
CA THR A 321 0.27 36.61 -24.75
C THR A 321 1.56 35.82 -24.96
N LYS A 322 2.73 36.49 -24.93
CA LYS A 322 4.03 35.85 -25.20
C LYS A 322 4.48 34.86 -24.12
N ASP A 323 4.16 35.16 -22.87
CA ASP A 323 4.56 34.36 -21.71
C ASP A 323 3.41 33.50 -21.16
N LEU A 324 2.29 33.39 -21.89
CA LEU A 324 1.07 32.75 -21.42
C LEU A 324 1.28 31.28 -21.02
N THR A 325 2.10 30.54 -21.77
CA THR A 325 2.43 29.15 -21.43
C THR A 325 3.15 29.06 -20.08
N SER A 326 4.10 29.97 -19.82
CA SER A 326 4.80 30.02 -18.53
C SER A 326 3.86 30.41 -17.38
N LEU A 327 2.95 31.35 -17.63
CA LEU A 327 1.93 31.76 -16.66
C LEU A 327 1.02 30.58 -16.31
N VAL A 328 0.52 29.83 -17.30
CA VAL A 328 -0.32 28.64 -17.07
C VAL A 328 0.42 27.59 -16.23
N VAL A 329 1.70 27.34 -16.51
CA VAL A 329 2.51 26.43 -15.69
C VAL A 329 2.59 26.91 -14.24
N VAL A 330 2.88 28.19 -14.00
CA VAL A 330 2.92 28.78 -12.66
C VAL A 330 1.57 28.66 -11.93
N LEU A 331 0.46 28.94 -12.62
CA LEU A 331 -0.89 28.83 -12.05
C LEU A 331 -1.23 27.38 -11.66
N ILE A 332 -0.85 26.40 -12.49
CA ILE A 332 -1.04 24.97 -12.19
C ILE A 332 -0.27 24.59 -10.92
N LEU A 333 0.96 25.10 -10.75
CA LEU A 333 1.80 24.82 -9.57
C LEU A 333 1.28 25.48 -8.29
N GLN A 334 0.66 26.67 -8.42
CA GLN A 334 0.05 27.41 -7.31
C GLN A 334 -1.29 26.81 -6.86
N TYR A 335 -1.95 26.02 -7.71
CA TYR A 335 -3.23 25.39 -7.38
C TYR A 335 -3.07 24.22 -6.41
N GLY A 336 -3.20 24.49 -5.10
CA GLY A 336 -3.10 23.47 -4.05
C GLY A 336 -4.43 23.09 -3.36
N THR A 337 -5.40 24.00 -3.32
CA THR A 337 -6.55 23.91 -2.40
C THR A 337 -7.79 23.22 -2.96
N GLY A 338 -7.86 22.93 -4.26
CA GLY A 338 -9.10 22.45 -4.91
C GLY A 338 -9.06 21.07 -5.57
N ASP A 339 -10.11 20.76 -6.35
CA ASP A 339 -10.31 19.49 -7.04
C ASP A 339 -9.34 19.34 -8.23
N LEU A 340 -8.54 18.26 -8.24
CA LEU A 340 -7.54 17.97 -9.28
C LEU A 340 -8.14 17.37 -10.55
N LYS A 341 -9.47 17.38 -10.71
CA LYS A 341 -10.14 16.99 -11.96
C LYS A 341 -9.57 17.67 -13.20
N PHE A 342 -9.13 18.93 -13.11
CA PHE A 342 -8.50 19.59 -14.26
C PHE A 342 -7.23 18.88 -14.72
N LEU A 343 -6.43 18.36 -13.78
CA LEU A 343 -5.20 17.61 -14.08
C LEU A 343 -5.54 16.25 -14.71
N ALA A 344 -6.59 15.59 -14.24
CA ALA A 344 -7.09 14.36 -14.86
C ALA A 344 -7.53 14.61 -16.31
N HIS A 345 -8.33 15.65 -16.56
CA HIS A 345 -8.75 16.02 -17.91
C HIS A 345 -7.56 16.42 -18.79
N LEU A 346 -6.57 17.15 -18.26
CA LEU A 346 -5.37 17.53 -19.00
C LEU A 346 -4.54 16.29 -19.40
N LEU A 347 -4.42 15.31 -18.51
CA LEU A 347 -3.79 14.02 -18.79
C LEU A 347 -4.56 13.22 -19.84
N ASP A 348 -5.89 13.17 -19.76
CA ASP A 348 -6.73 12.46 -20.73
C ASP A 348 -6.66 13.11 -22.12
N VAL A 349 -6.61 14.45 -22.19
CA VAL A 349 -6.43 15.20 -23.44
C VAL A 349 -5.05 14.92 -24.06
N ALA A 350 -3.98 14.92 -23.27
CA ALA A 350 -2.62 14.64 -23.74
C ALA A 350 -2.45 13.18 -24.18
N ALA A 351 -3.04 12.23 -23.45
CA ALA A 351 -3.04 10.81 -23.79
C ALA A 351 -3.97 10.47 -24.96
N GLY A 352 -4.95 11.33 -25.26
CA GLY A 352 -5.98 11.06 -26.26
C GLY A 352 -6.97 9.98 -25.83
N GLU A 353 -7.32 9.94 -24.55
CA GLU A 353 -8.24 8.98 -23.95
C GLU A 353 -9.55 9.66 -23.48
N GLY A 354 -10.56 8.85 -23.12
CA GLY A 354 -11.85 9.36 -22.62
C GLY A 354 -12.72 10.02 -23.69
N GLU A 355 -13.52 11.02 -23.29
CA GLU A 355 -14.44 11.77 -24.17
C GLU A 355 -13.71 12.60 -25.25
N TYR A 356 -12.40 12.77 -25.10
CA TYR A 356 -11.55 13.65 -25.93
C TYR A 356 -10.82 12.93 -27.06
N ALA A 357 -10.82 11.59 -27.07
CA ALA A 357 -10.01 10.76 -27.97
C ALA A 357 -10.23 11.03 -29.47
N THR A 358 -11.47 11.26 -29.88
CA THR A 358 -11.89 11.42 -31.29
C THR A 358 -12.15 12.86 -31.72
N TRP A 359 -12.45 13.77 -30.79
CA TRP A 359 -12.99 15.10 -31.10
C TRP A 359 -11.99 16.24 -30.91
N VAL A 360 -10.83 15.99 -30.30
CA VAL A 360 -9.80 17.01 -30.05
C VAL A 360 -8.77 17.07 -31.18
N LEU A 361 -8.42 18.29 -31.61
CA LEU A 361 -7.42 18.53 -32.65
C LEU A 361 -6.00 18.09 -32.19
N PRO A 362 -5.14 17.58 -33.09
CA PRO A 362 -3.77 17.19 -32.75
C PRO A 362 -2.93 18.31 -32.12
N VAL A 363 -3.16 19.56 -32.52
CA VAL A 363 -2.48 20.74 -31.98
C VAL A 363 -2.76 20.92 -30.48
N VAL A 364 -4.02 20.67 -30.07
CA VAL A 364 -4.43 20.75 -28.66
C VAL A 364 -3.78 19.63 -27.84
N ARG A 365 -3.73 18.40 -28.39
CA ARG A 365 -3.06 17.27 -27.74
C ARG A 365 -1.58 17.54 -27.51
N ASN A 366 -0.88 18.06 -28.52
CA ASN A 366 0.53 18.40 -28.41
C ASN A 366 0.75 19.54 -27.40
N ALA A 367 -0.10 20.57 -27.41
CA ALA A 367 -0.04 21.66 -26.45
C ALA A 367 -0.24 21.17 -25.00
N ALA A 368 -1.20 20.27 -24.76
CA ALA A 368 -1.41 19.66 -23.45
C ALA A 368 -0.18 18.86 -22.98
N GLY A 369 0.46 18.09 -23.88
CA GLY A 369 1.72 17.40 -23.60
C GLY A 369 2.84 18.37 -23.20
N ILE A 370 3.05 19.43 -23.97
CA ILE A 370 4.08 20.46 -23.68
C ILE A 370 3.83 21.13 -22.33
N ILE A 371 2.57 21.44 -21.99
CA ILE A 371 2.22 22.03 -20.69
C ILE A 371 2.56 21.05 -19.56
N LEU A 372 2.20 19.76 -19.69
CA LEU A 372 2.52 18.73 -18.70
C LEU A 372 4.04 18.56 -18.53
N ASP A 373 4.80 18.53 -19.62
CA ASP A 373 6.26 18.42 -19.58
C ASP A 373 6.90 19.64 -18.88
N ASN A 374 6.41 20.85 -19.16
CA ASN A 374 6.87 22.06 -18.48
C ASN A 374 6.48 22.09 -16.99
N VAL A 375 5.30 21.59 -16.63
CA VAL A 375 4.89 21.42 -15.23
C VAL A 375 5.82 20.44 -14.51
N LEU A 376 6.15 19.30 -15.12
CA LEU A 376 7.11 18.34 -14.56
C LEU A 376 8.49 18.96 -14.39
N LEU A 377 8.99 19.68 -15.40
CA LEU A 377 10.31 20.31 -15.36
C LEU A 377 10.40 21.36 -14.25
N GLU A 378 9.39 22.22 -14.11
CA GLU A 378 9.37 23.25 -13.07
C GLU A 378 9.13 22.66 -11.68
N LEU A 379 8.31 21.61 -11.54
CA LEU A 379 8.20 20.84 -10.28
C LEU A 379 9.55 20.25 -9.89
N GLN A 380 10.23 19.61 -10.84
CA GLN A 380 11.54 19.02 -10.64
C GLN A 380 12.53 20.08 -10.16
N HIS A 381 12.58 21.24 -10.83
CA HIS A 381 13.43 22.35 -10.44
C HIS A 381 13.14 22.85 -9.02
N ARG A 382 11.88 23.07 -8.66
CA ARG A 382 11.49 23.54 -7.31
C ARG A 382 11.77 22.53 -6.21
N VAL A 383 11.54 21.25 -6.46
CA VAL A 383 11.82 20.15 -5.50
C VAL A 383 13.31 20.06 -5.24
N TYR A 384 14.15 20.03 -6.28
CA TYR A 384 15.60 19.94 -6.11
C TYR A 384 16.25 21.24 -5.61
N ALA A 385 15.62 22.40 -5.87
CA ALA A 385 16.03 23.68 -5.29
C ALA A 385 15.66 23.81 -3.79
N GLY A 386 14.90 22.86 -3.23
CA GLY A 386 14.51 22.88 -1.82
C GLY A 386 13.43 23.90 -1.47
N ALA A 387 12.51 24.18 -2.41
CA ALA A 387 11.39 25.08 -2.16
C ALA A 387 10.53 24.57 -0.98
N VAL A 388 10.21 25.44 -0.01
CA VAL A 388 9.53 25.05 1.23
C VAL A 388 8.09 24.61 0.98
N ASP A 389 7.37 25.29 0.09
CA ASP A 389 5.96 24.99 -0.19
C ASP A 389 5.70 24.89 -1.70
N ILE A 390 5.19 23.75 -2.12
CA ILE A 390 4.72 23.49 -3.49
C ILE A 390 3.25 23.05 -3.38
N PRO A 391 2.28 23.98 -3.54
CA PRO A 391 0.86 23.72 -3.30
C PRO A 391 0.29 22.55 -4.12
N LEU A 392 0.66 22.44 -5.40
CA LEU A 392 0.23 21.32 -6.24
C LEU A 392 0.71 19.98 -5.69
N LEU A 393 1.98 19.91 -5.25
CA LEU A 393 2.59 18.67 -4.78
C LEU A 393 2.01 18.23 -3.43
N SER A 394 1.73 19.17 -2.53
CA SER A 394 1.06 18.88 -1.25
C SER A 394 -0.40 18.43 -1.44
N SER A 395 -1.08 18.95 -2.47
CA SER A 395 -2.42 18.50 -2.89
C SER A 395 -2.41 17.08 -3.46
N LEU A 396 -1.39 16.76 -4.27
CA LEU A 396 -1.16 15.44 -4.85
C LEU A 396 -0.79 14.42 -3.78
N GLU A 397 0.04 14.78 -2.80
CA GLU A 397 0.38 13.92 -1.65
C GLU A 397 -0.87 13.50 -0.88
N ARG A 398 -1.80 14.43 -0.65
CA ARG A 398 -3.06 14.17 0.07
C ARG A 398 -4.00 13.22 -0.69
N ARG A 399 -3.86 13.13 -2.01
CA ARG A 399 -4.65 12.28 -2.93
C ARG A 399 -3.85 11.16 -3.58
N LEU A 400 -2.80 10.70 -2.90
CA LEU A 400 -1.99 9.58 -3.36
C LEU A 400 -2.82 8.33 -3.79
N PRO A 401 -3.90 7.93 -3.08
CA PRO A 401 -4.71 6.79 -3.51
C PRO A 401 -5.32 6.96 -4.91
N ASP A 402 -5.76 8.18 -5.26
CA ASP A 402 -6.36 8.49 -6.55
C ASP A 402 -5.31 8.44 -7.66
N LEU A 403 -4.09 8.92 -7.40
CA LEU A 403 -2.97 8.84 -8.35
C LEU A 403 -2.58 7.39 -8.64
N CYS A 404 -2.57 6.54 -7.61
CA CYS A 404 -2.29 5.13 -7.79
C CYS A 404 -3.40 4.40 -8.58
N LEU A 405 -4.64 4.86 -8.51
CA LEU A 405 -5.73 4.37 -9.36
C LEU A 405 -5.54 4.82 -10.82
N TRP A 406 -5.10 6.07 -11.05
CA TRP A 406 -4.84 6.57 -12.40
C TRP A 406 -3.69 5.86 -13.11
N MET A 407 -2.79 5.19 -12.38
CA MET A 407 -1.76 4.33 -12.99
C MET A 407 -2.33 3.06 -13.64
N GLU A 408 -3.55 2.63 -13.28
CA GLU A 408 -4.15 1.39 -13.79
C GLU A 408 -4.70 1.54 -15.23
N THR A 409 -4.64 2.74 -15.81
CA THR A 409 -5.05 3.00 -17.20
C THR A 409 -3.97 2.58 -18.21
N LYS A 410 -4.40 2.09 -19.39
CA LYS A 410 -3.52 1.43 -20.38
C LYS A 410 -2.59 2.37 -21.18
N SER A 411 -2.64 3.69 -20.99
CA SER A 411 -1.79 4.64 -21.74
C SER A 411 -0.39 4.79 -21.16
N SER A 412 0.63 4.59 -22.00
CA SER A 412 2.04 4.72 -21.61
C SER A 412 2.41 6.14 -21.17
N CYS A 413 1.90 7.17 -21.85
CA CYS A 413 2.22 8.58 -21.55
C CYS A 413 1.70 9.02 -20.17
N LYS A 414 0.45 8.66 -19.85
CA LYS A 414 -0.18 8.98 -18.55
C LYS A 414 0.54 8.29 -17.41
N THR A 415 0.86 7.01 -17.58
CA THR A 415 1.60 6.23 -16.58
C THR A 415 2.98 6.80 -16.32
N MET A 416 3.71 7.25 -17.35
CA MET A 416 5.03 7.87 -17.18
C MET A 416 4.97 9.22 -16.46
N PHE A 417 3.99 10.07 -16.79
CA PHE A 417 3.79 11.34 -16.09
C PHE A 417 3.51 11.11 -14.60
N ILE A 418 2.58 10.19 -14.28
CA ILE A 418 2.21 9.87 -12.90
C ILE A 418 3.41 9.29 -12.14
N TRP A 419 4.20 8.41 -12.78
CA TRP A 419 5.43 7.88 -12.17
C TRP A 419 6.43 8.98 -11.81
N ASN A 420 6.63 9.97 -12.69
CA ASN A 420 7.53 11.10 -12.42
C ASN A 420 7.00 11.97 -11.28
N ILE A 421 5.70 12.23 -11.23
CA ILE A 421 5.08 12.95 -10.11
C ILE A 421 5.26 12.18 -8.80
N ILE A 422 4.99 10.87 -8.78
CA ILE A 422 5.19 10.03 -7.59
C ILE A 422 6.66 10.03 -7.16
N SER A 423 7.60 10.03 -8.10
CA SER A 423 9.03 10.18 -7.80
C SER A 423 9.34 11.51 -7.11
N LEU A 424 8.78 12.61 -7.59
CA LEU A 424 8.95 13.93 -6.99
C LEU A 424 8.27 14.01 -5.60
N ILE A 425 7.10 13.39 -5.42
CA ILE A 425 6.44 13.28 -4.11
C ILE A 425 7.35 12.54 -3.13
N CYS A 426 7.93 11.39 -3.51
CA CYS A 426 8.82 10.63 -2.63
C CYS A 426 10.07 11.43 -2.20
N ILE A 427 10.57 12.31 -3.08
CA ILE A 427 11.73 13.16 -2.80
C ILE A 427 11.36 14.34 -1.88
N TYR A 428 10.25 15.01 -2.16
CA TYR A 428 9.80 16.20 -1.43
C TYR A 428 9.17 15.89 -0.07
N SER A 429 8.39 14.81 0.01
CA SER A 429 7.61 14.45 1.20
C SER A 429 8.49 13.85 2.30
N LYS A 430 7.90 13.70 3.49
CA LYS A 430 8.54 13.05 4.63
C LYS A 430 8.77 11.56 4.35
N GLU A 431 9.78 10.98 4.99
CA GLU A 431 10.15 9.57 4.84
C GLU A 431 8.95 8.60 4.97
N LYS A 432 8.01 8.88 5.88
CA LYS A 432 6.80 8.07 6.06
C LYS A 432 5.91 8.01 4.81
N THR A 433 5.71 9.12 4.11
CA THR A 433 4.90 9.15 2.89
C THR A 433 5.60 8.34 1.80
N CYS A 434 6.92 8.52 1.66
CA CYS A 434 7.73 7.72 0.75
C CYS A 434 7.62 6.20 1.01
N ILE A 435 7.72 5.76 2.27
CA ILE A 435 7.55 4.35 2.65
C ILE A 435 6.18 3.83 2.23
N ASN A 436 5.11 4.59 2.49
CA ASN A 436 3.76 4.21 2.10
C ASN A 436 3.62 4.06 0.57
N VAL A 437 4.17 5.01 -0.20
CA VAL A 437 4.18 4.97 -1.66
C VAL A 437 4.91 3.72 -2.17
N LEU A 438 6.15 3.52 -1.73
CA LEU A 438 6.98 2.39 -2.17
C LEU A 438 6.33 1.06 -1.79
N SER A 439 5.71 0.97 -0.60
CA SER A 439 4.99 -0.23 -0.15
C SER A 439 3.79 -0.54 -1.06
N HIS A 440 3.02 0.48 -1.42
CA HIS A 440 1.84 0.34 -2.28
C HIS A 440 2.20 -0.04 -3.71
N LEU A 441 3.24 0.58 -4.28
CA LEU A 441 3.76 0.24 -5.60
C LEU A 441 4.25 -1.20 -5.64
N LEU A 442 5.04 -1.65 -4.66
CA LEU A 442 5.57 -3.02 -4.64
C LEU A 442 4.47 -4.08 -4.53
N CYS A 443 3.36 -3.78 -3.84
CA CYS A 443 2.18 -4.64 -3.77
C CYS A 443 1.41 -4.71 -5.11
N ARG A 444 1.55 -3.71 -6.00
CA ARG A 444 0.72 -3.57 -7.22
C ARG A 444 1.41 -3.90 -8.53
N ILE A 445 2.74 -3.89 -8.59
CA ILE A 445 3.50 -4.20 -9.82
C ILE A 445 2.98 -5.50 -10.47
N GLN A 446 2.59 -5.42 -11.74
CA GLN A 446 2.11 -6.54 -12.55
C GLN A 446 3.15 -6.94 -13.60
N GLY A 447 3.87 -5.97 -14.16
CA GLY A 447 4.77 -6.15 -15.30
C GLY A 447 6.26 -5.98 -14.99
N GLY A 448 7.12 -6.48 -15.89
CA GLY A 448 8.58 -6.28 -15.80
C GLY A 448 9.03 -4.83 -16.05
N SER A 449 8.28 -4.05 -16.83
CA SER A 449 8.55 -2.62 -17.06
C SER A 449 8.32 -1.78 -15.80
N GLU A 450 7.21 -2.01 -15.10
CA GLU A 450 6.90 -1.36 -13.82
C GLU A 450 7.91 -1.72 -12.75
N LEU A 451 8.41 -2.97 -12.76
CA LEU A 451 9.50 -3.37 -11.89
C LEU A 451 10.74 -2.51 -12.13
N LEU A 452 11.17 -2.30 -13.38
CA LEU A 452 12.32 -1.44 -13.71
C LEU A 452 12.11 0.01 -13.26
N LEU A 453 10.91 0.56 -13.45
CA LEU A 453 10.56 1.91 -12.97
C LEU A 453 10.65 2.00 -11.44
N PHE A 454 10.20 0.97 -10.73
CA PHE A 454 10.35 0.88 -9.28
C PHE A 454 11.83 0.85 -8.85
N GLN A 455 12.70 0.15 -9.57
CA GLN A 455 14.15 0.14 -9.26
C GLN A 455 14.78 1.51 -9.46
N ALA A 456 14.44 2.19 -10.56
CA ALA A 456 14.91 3.55 -10.83
C ALA A 456 14.44 4.53 -9.74
N LEU A 457 13.17 4.42 -9.32
CA LEU A 457 12.61 5.24 -8.25
C LEU A 457 13.35 5.03 -6.92
N VAL A 458 13.58 3.78 -6.51
CA VAL A 458 14.31 3.47 -5.28
C VAL A 458 15.70 4.12 -5.31
N HIS A 459 16.40 4.06 -6.45
CA HIS A 459 17.71 4.69 -6.59
C HIS A 459 17.66 6.22 -6.42
N HIS A 460 16.68 6.89 -7.03
CA HIS A 460 16.52 8.35 -6.91
C HIS A 460 16.14 8.78 -5.49
N VAL A 461 15.23 8.04 -4.86
CA VAL A 461 14.72 8.35 -3.51
C VAL A 461 15.81 8.17 -2.46
N GLU A 462 16.66 7.15 -2.59
CA GLU A 462 17.73 6.88 -1.62
C GLU A 462 18.81 7.95 -1.53
N VAL A 463 18.93 8.80 -2.56
CA VAL A 463 19.81 9.98 -2.51
C VAL A 463 19.37 10.95 -1.40
N VAL A 464 18.06 11.03 -1.13
CA VAL A 464 17.47 11.92 -0.11
C VAL A 464 17.12 11.15 1.16
N HIS A 465 16.48 9.98 1.02
CA HIS A 465 16.03 9.12 2.11
C HIS A 465 16.83 7.80 2.13
N VAL A 466 18.00 7.83 2.76
CA VAL A 466 19.02 6.75 2.74
C VAL A 466 18.47 5.37 3.12
N ASN A 467 17.49 5.30 4.04
CA ASN A 467 16.91 4.05 4.54
C ASN A 467 15.50 3.75 4.03
N SER A 468 15.06 4.41 2.95
CA SER A 468 13.71 4.24 2.40
C SER A 468 13.38 2.77 2.08
N LEU A 469 14.27 2.04 1.39
CA LEU A 469 14.05 0.63 1.04
C LEU A 469 14.03 -0.32 2.26
N PRO A 470 15.01 -0.31 3.19
CA PRO A 470 14.94 -1.06 4.44
C PRO A 470 13.66 -0.81 5.26
N SER A 471 13.28 0.46 5.42
CA SER A 471 12.08 0.86 6.15
C SER A 471 10.80 0.39 5.44
N THR A 472 10.79 0.38 4.11
CA THR A 472 9.68 -0.14 3.31
C THR A 472 9.52 -1.66 3.47
N VAL A 473 10.61 -2.42 3.40
CA VAL A 473 10.57 -3.87 3.62
C VAL A 473 10.12 -4.19 5.04
N LEU A 474 10.61 -3.46 6.05
CA LEU A 474 10.15 -3.61 7.45
C LEU A 474 8.64 -3.35 7.57
N TYR A 475 8.14 -2.25 7.00
CA TYR A 475 6.72 -1.91 7.01
C TYR A 475 5.87 -3.00 6.35
N LEU A 476 6.28 -3.48 5.17
CA LEU A 476 5.60 -4.57 4.46
C LEU A 476 5.61 -5.89 5.23
N MET A 477 6.71 -6.23 5.90
CA MET A 477 6.79 -7.45 6.72
C MET A 477 5.89 -7.36 7.97
N ALA A 478 5.78 -6.18 8.58
CA ALA A 478 4.85 -5.94 9.68
C ALA A 478 3.38 -6.04 9.23
N ASP A 479 3.06 -5.44 8.08
CA ASP A 479 1.72 -5.51 7.49
C ASP A 479 1.36 -6.96 7.09
N LEU A 480 2.32 -7.70 6.53
CA LEU A 480 2.17 -9.11 6.19
C LEU A 480 1.91 -9.96 7.44
N LYS A 481 2.68 -9.76 8.52
CA LYS A 481 2.47 -10.46 9.80
C LYS A 481 1.08 -10.19 10.37
N SER A 482 0.58 -8.97 10.22
CA SER A 482 -0.74 -8.57 10.71
C SER A 482 -1.91 -8.95 9.79
N GLY A 483 -1.65 -9.50 8.59
CA GLY A 483 -2.68 -9.86 7.62
C GLY A 483 -3.40 -8.66 6.99
N ARG A 484 -2.81 -7.45 6.99
CA ARG A 484 -3.41 -6.23 6.44
C ARG A 484 -3.27 -6.09 4.92
N ILE A 485 -2.48 -6.96 4.29
CA ILE A 485 -2.19 -6.92 2.86
C ILE A 485 -3.30 -7.67 2.10
N SER A 486 -3.96 -6.99 1.15
CA SER A 486 -5.07 -7.56 0.38
C SER A 486 -4.64 -8.69 -0.57
N GLU A 487 -3.47 -8.57 -1.21
CA GLU A 487 -2.95 -9.56 -2.16
C GLU A 487 -1.50 -9.97 -1.80
N PRO A 488 -1.30 -10.78 -0.75
CA PRO A 488 0.02 -11.14 -0.26
C PRO A 488 0.83 -11.97 -1.28
N LEU A 489 0.14 -12.72 -2.14
CA LEU A 489 0.76 -13.53 -3.21
C LEU A 489 1.53 -12.66 -4.21
N ARG A 490 0.96 -11.52 -4.61
CA ARG A 490 1.60 -10.60 -5.57
C ARG A 490 2.83 -9.94 -4.96
N LEU A 491 2.74 -9.52 -3.70
CA LEU A 491 3.89 -8.95 -2.98
C LEU A 491 5.07 -9.93 -2.93
N VAL A 492 4.83 -11.19 -2.56
CA VAL A 492 5.89 -12.19 -2.44
C VAL A 492 6.51 -12.51 -3.81
N ASP A 493 5.70 -12.59 -4.88
CA ASP A 493 6.23 -12.79 -6.23
C ASP A 493 7.07 -11.59 -6.70
N ASN A 494 6.66 -10.36 -6.38
CA ASN A 494 7.42 -9.16 -6.68
C ASN A 494 8.73 -9.11 -5.88
N LEU A 495 8.71 -9.42 -4.58
CA LEU A 495 9.93 -9.55 -3.76
C LEU A 495 10.88 -10.61 -4.33
N LYS A 496 10.36 -11.75 -4.78
CA LYS A 496 11.16 -12.80 -5.43
C LYS A 496 11.84 -12.27 -6.68
N LYS A 497 11.09 -11.63 -7.58
CA LYS A 497 11.63 -11.03 -8.83
C LYS A 497 12.72 -10.00 -8.54
N VAL A 498 12.53 -9.15 -7.51
CA VAL A 498 13.53 -8.18 -7.07
C VAL A 498 14.78 -8.87 -6.52
N CYS A 499 14.63 -9.90 -5.68
CA CYS A 499 15.75 -10.66 -5.10
C CYS A 499 16.59 -11.37 -6.18
N THR A 500 15.96 -11.82 -7.27
CA THR A 500 16.65 -12.49 -8.38
C THR A 500 17.30 -11.54 -9.39
N ASN A 501 17.06 -10.24 -9.29
CA ASN A 501 17.59 -9.24 -10.22
C ASN A 501 19.07 -8.92 -9.92
N THR A 502 19.88 -8.72 -10.95
CA THR A 502 21.33 -8.50 -10.85
C THR A 502 21.71 -7.20 -10.14
N GLN A 503 20.91 -6.13 -10.24
CA GLN A 503 21.30 -4.81 -9.71
C GLN A 503 21.00 -4.63 -8.22
N MET A 504 19.78 -4.95 -7.77
CA MET A 504 19.35 -4.77 -6.37
C MET A 504 19.19 -6.09 -5.60
N GLY A 505 19.33 -7.23 -6.26
CA GLY A 505 18.94 -8.52 -5.69
C GLY A 505 19.71 -8.90 -4.43
N ALA A 506 21.03 -8.70 -4.42
CA ALA A 506 21.86 -9.02 -3.24
C ALA A 506 21.46 -8.18 -2.01
N ARG A 507 21.20 -6.88 -2.21
CA ARG A 507 20.81 -5.96 -1.14
C ARG A 507 19.42 -6.27 -0.60
N VAL A 508 18.44 -6.50 -1.48
CA VAL A 508 17.08 -6.85 -1.07
C VAL A 508 17.04 -8.24 -0.43
N SER A 509 17.83 -9.19 -0.92
CA SER A 509 17.96 -10.51 -0.33
C SER A 509 18.49 -10.45 1.12
N ASP A 510 19.53 -9.64 1.39
CA ASP A 510 20.03 -9.40 2.75
C ASP A 510 18.98 -8.75 3.66
N LEU A 511 18.23 -7.77 3.15
CA LEU A 511 17.15 -7.12 3.90
C LEU A 511 16.01 -8.09 4.23
N VAL A 512 15.57 -8.90 3.27
CA VAL A 512 14.52 -9.90 3.48
C VAL A 512 15.00 -11.02 4.41
N CYS A 513 16.29 -11.38 4.37
CA CYS A 513 16.90 -12.37 5.27
C CYS A 513 16.63 -12.06 6.75
N LYS A 514 16.68 -10.78 7.13
CA LYS A 514 16.41 -10.29 8.50
C LYS A 514 14.99 -10.56 8.98
N TYR A 515 14.03 -10.71 8.05
CA TYR A 515 12.61 -10.92 8.34
C TYR A 515 12.09 -12.29 7.90
N THR A 516 13.00 -13.25 7.67
CA THR A 516 12.66 -14.64 7.28
C THR A 516 11.76 -15.36 8.29
N GLU A 517 11.77 -14.94 9.57
CA GLU A 517 10.85 -15.42 10.59
C GLU A 517 9.38 -15.21 10.19
N VAL A 518 9.05 -14.02 9.68
CA VAL A 518 7.68 -13.69 9.26
C VAL A 518 7.26 -14.57 8.09
N LEU A 519 8.14 -14.72 7.09
CA LEU A 519 7.88 -15.57 5.92
C LEU A 519 7.70 -17.04 6.32
N ALA A 520 8.50 -17.53 7.26
CA ALA A 520 8.43 -18.89 7.77
C ALA A 520 7.15 -19.16 8.59
N GLU A 521 6.68 -18.19 9.38
CA GLU A 521 5.40 -18.27 10.09
C GLU A 521 4.23 -18.29 9.09
N GLN A 522 4.22 -17.37 8.11
CA GLN A 522 3.17 -17.33 7.08
C GLN A 522 3.12 -18.62 6.26
N MET A 523 4.27 -19.23 5.94
CA MET A 523 4.33 -20.49 5.19
C MET A 523 3.69 -21.66 5.96
N GLN A 524 3.73 -21.64 7.30
CA GLN A 524 3.09 -22.68 8.12
C GLN A 524 1.58 -22.44 8.31
N THR A 525 1.15 -21.18 8.42
CA THR A 525 -0.24 -20.83 8.79
C THR A 525 -1.18 -20.73 7.60
N THR A 526 -0.67 -20.50 6.39
CA THR A 526 -1.53 -20.16 5.25
C THR A 526 -2.24 -21.39 4.67
N PRO A 527 -3.56 -21.33 4.41
CA PRO A 527 -4.28 -22.38 3.69
C PRO A 527 -4.03 -22.37 2.16
N ASP A 528 -3.58 -21.25 1.58
CA ASP A 528 -3.29 -21.13 0.15
C ASP A 528 -1.92 -21.75 -0.20
N LEU A 529 -1.96 -22.85 -0.96
CA LEU A 529 -0.78 -23.63 -1.34
C LEU A 529 0.09 -22.91 -2.38
N ALA A 530 -0.49 -22.12 -3.27
CA ALA A 530 0.28 -21.35 -4.26
C ALA A 530 1.10 -20.25 -3.57
N TYR A 531 0.52 -19.66 -2.51
CA TYR A 531 1.23 -18.71 -1.66
C TYR A 531 2.37 -19.36 -0.88
N ALA A 532 2.13 -20.55 -0.30
CA ALA A 532 3.18 -21.33 0.39
C ALA A 532 4.35 -21.70 -0.54
N ASP A 533 4.07 -22.08 -1.79
CA ASP A 533 5.09 -22.37 -2.80
C ASP A 533 5.97 -21.14 -3.11
N LEU A 534 5.35 -19.96 -3.26
CA LEU A 534 6.08 -18.70 -3.49
C LEU A 534 6.91 -18.28 -2.28
N LEU A 535 6.40 -18.47 -1.06
CA LEU A 535 7.16 -18.25 0.17
C LEU A 535 8.37 -19.18 0.25
N ALA A 536 8.22 -20.46 -0.10
CA ALA A 536 9.33 -21.41 -0.14
C ALA A 536 10.39 -21.01 -1.19
N GLU A 537 9.97 -20.57 -2.39
CA GLU A 537 10.87 -20.06 -3.43
C GLU A 537 11.62 -18.79 -2.96
N LEU A 538 10.94 -17.86 -2.28
CA LEU A 538 11.55 -16.63 -1.75
C LEU A 538 12.53 -16.95 -0.61
N LEU A 539 12.15 -17.82 0.34
CA LEU A 539 13.03 -18.27 1.42
C LEU A 539 14.29 -18.94 0.84
N MET A 540 14.14 -19.78 -0.18
CA MET A 540 15.27 -20.42 -0.84
C MET A 540 16.25 -19.41 -1.46
N ALA A 541 15.76 -18.27 -1.98
CA ALA A 541 16.59 -17.22 -2.55
C ALA A 541 17.22 -16.24 -1.53
N THR A 542 16.71 -16.21 -0.29
CA THR A 542 17.05 -15.17 0.71
C THR A 542 17.76 -15.69 1.96
N VAL A 543 17.58 -16.96 2.31
CA VAL A 543 18.14 -17.54 3.52
C VAL A 543 19.67 -17.58 3.48
N GLN A 544 20.29 -16.98 4.50
CA GLN A 544 21.73 -16.99 4.72
C GLN A 544 22.04 -17.45 6.16
N PRO A 545 22.26 -18.75 6.39
CA PRO A 545 22.38 -19.32 7.74
C PRO A 545 23.51 -18.74 8.61
N GLU A 546 24.53 -18.15 7.99
CA GLU A 546 25.67 -17.49 8.66
C GLU A 546 25.25 -16.20 9.37
N HIS A 547 24.32 -15.44 8.79
CA HIS A 547 23.88 -14.13 9.27
C HIS A 547 22.60 -14.17 10.12
N MET A 548 21.99 -15.35 10.27
CA MET A 548 20.71 -15.51 10.96
C MET A 548 20.89 -15.86 12.46
N PRO A 549 20.03 -15.32 13.34
CA PRO A 549 20.04 -15.68 14.75
C PRO A 549 19.51 -17.12 14.96
N PRO A 550 20.00 -17.87 15.96
CA PRO A 550 19.63 -19.27 16.17
C PRO A 550 18.13 -19.53 16.25
N ALA A 551 17.37 -18.67 16.95
CA ALA A 551 15.92 -18.81 17.10
C ALA A 551 15.17 -18.76 15.76
N VAL A 552 15.56 -17.84 14.87
CA VAL A 552 14.95 -17.71 13.55
C VAL A 552 15.31 -18.92 12.70
N ILE A 553 16.57 -19.38 12.72
CA ILE A 553 16.97 -20.57 11.95
C ILE A 553 16.16 -21.81 12.36
N VAL A 554 15.88 -22.00 13.65
CA VAL A 554 15.03 -23.09 14.13
C VAL A 554 13.63 -23.00 13.54
N LYS A 555 13.02 -21.80 13.55
CA LYS A 555 11.69 -21.56 12.96
C LYS A 555 11.68 -21.84 11.46
N VAL A 556 12.62 -21.29 10.70
CA VAL A 556 12.71 -21.52 9.25
C VAL A 556 12.93 -23.00 8.93
N THR A 557 13.75 -23.70 9.72
CA THR A 557 13.98 -25.14 9.57
C THR A 557 12.71 -25.95 9.83
N SER A 558 11.98 -25.62 10.91
CA SER A 558 10.69 -26.24 11.21
C SER A 558 9.69 -26.01 10.08
N SER A 559 9.57 -24.77 9.57
CA SER A 559 8.69 -24.45 8.45
C SER A 559 9.07 -25.18 7.17
N ALA A 560 10.36 -25.28 6.84
CA ALA A 560 10.81 -26.03 5.66
C ALA A 560 10.45 -27.52 5.76
N THR A 561 10.59 -28.13 6.95
CA THR A 561 10.17 -29.53 7.16
C THR A 561 8.65 -29.71 7.15
N ALA A 562 7.90 -28.75 7.68
CA ALA A 562 6.44 -28.75 7.60
C ALA A 562 5.96 -28.63 6.16
N TYR A 563 6.59 -27.76 5.36
CA TYR A 563 6.31 -27.60 3.93
C TYR A 563 6.55 -28.91 3.16
N PHE A 564 7.62 -29.66 3.45
CA PHE A 564 7.83 -31.01 2.90
C PHE A 564 6.63 -31.93 3.16
N PHE A 565 6.15 -32.00 4.41
CA PHE A 565 4.99 -32.83 4.74
C PHE A 565 3.68 -32.30 4.14
N THR A 566 3.53 -30.99 3.93
CA THR A 566 2.40 -30.40 3.19
C THR A 566 2.39 -30.86 1.73
N ILE A 567 3.55 -30.88 1.06
CA ILE A 567 3.69 -31.38 -0.32
C ILE A 567 3.24 -32.84 -0.43
N VAL A 568 3.61 -33.68 0.54
CA VAL A 568 3.28 -35.11 0.55
C VAL A 568 1.81 -35.36 0.95
N SER A 569 1.25 -34.56 1.85
CA SER A 569 -0.09 -34.76 2.42
C SER A 569 -1.23 -34.22 1.58
N ARG A 570 -0.95 -33.40 0.54
CA ARG A 570 -1.97 -32.76 -0.32
C ARG A 570 -1.86 -33.25 -1.77
N PRO A 571 -2.24 -34.52 -2.04
CA PRO A 571 -2.14 -35.10 -3.39
C PRO A 571 -3.08 -34.43 -4.40
N GLU A 572 -4.11 -33.70 -3.96
CA GLU A 572 -5.03 -32.97 -4.85
C GLU A 572 -4.32 -31.84 -5.61
N HIS A 573 -3.44 -31.11 -4.92
CA HIS A 573 -2.74 -29.95 -5.47
C HIS A 573 -1.36 -30.34 -6.03
N TYR A 574 -0.63 -31.21 -5.34
CA TYR A 574 0.71 -31.61 -5.76
C TYR A 574 0.67 -32.94 -6.54
N LYS A 575 0.51 -32.86 -7.86
CA LYS A 575 0.56 -34.02 -8.78
C LYS A 575 1.69 -33.94 -9.80
N GLY A 576 2.27 -35.09 -10.14
CA GLY A 576 3.28 -35.22 -11.19
C GLY A 576 4.45 -34.22 -11.05
N MET A 577 4.68 -33.43 -12.10
CA MET A 577 5.80 -32.48 -12.18
C MET A 577 5.74 -31.37 -11.13
N GLN A 578 4.55 -30.94 -10.70
CA GLN A 578 4.39 -29.87 -9.71
C GLN A 578 4.88 -30.33 -8.33
N LYS A 579 4.54 -31.57 -7.93
CA LYS A 579 5.04 -32.20 -6.70
C LYS A 579 6.57 -32.24 -6.68
N PHE A 580 7.17 -32.64 -7.81
CA PHE A 580 8.63 -32.69 -7.95
C PHE A 580 9.26 -31.29 -7.90
N LYS A 581 8.69 -30.28 -8.56
CA LYS A 581 9.19 -28.90 -8.53
C LYS A 581 9.19 -28.34 -7.09
N ALA A 582 8.08 -28.49 -6.37
CA ALA A 582 7.95 -28.05 -4.98
C ALA A 582 8.95 -28.78 -4.06
N ALA A 583 9.09 -30.10 -4.23
CA ALA A 583 10.07 -30.89 -3.48
C ALA A 583 11.51 -30.43 -3.74
N VAL A 584 11.89 -30.12 -4.99
CA VAL A 584 13.23 -29.61 -5.32
C VAL A 584 13.50 -28.25 -4.66
N VAL A 585 12.51 -27.37 -4.57
CA VAL A 585 12.64 -26.10 -3.83
C VAL A 585 12.89 -26.39 -2.34
N CYS A 586 12.12 -27.32 -1.76
CA CYS A 586 12.31 -27.75 -0.38
C CYS A 586 13.70 -28.36 -0.14
N PHE A 587 14.21 -29.20 -1.05
CA PHE A 587 15.53 -29.83 -0.92
C PHE A 587 16.65 -28.79 -0.95
N LYS A 588 16.55 -27.78 -1.83
CA LYS A 588 17.50 -26.67 -1.88
C LYS A 588 17.48 -25.84 -0.61
N LEU A 589 16.28 -25.51 -0.11
CA LEU A 589 16.12 -24.75 1.13
C LEU A 589 16.72 -25.51 2.33
N LEU A 590 16.36 -26.79 2.50
CA LEU A 590 16.88 -27.63 3.56
C LEU A 590 18.40 -27.82 3.46
N SER A 591 18.94 -28.08 2.27
CA SER A 591 20.39 -28.22 2.07
C SER A 591 21.15 -26.93 2.43
N THR A 592 20.57 -25.76 2.10
CA THR A 592 21.15 -24.46 2.46
C THR A 592 21.17 -24.27 3.98
N LEU A 593 20.05 -24.52 4.66
CA LEU A 593 19.94 -24.43 6.12
C LEU A 593 20.88 -25.41 6.85
N CYS A 594 21.01 -26.63 6.34
CA CYS A 594 21.82 -27.71 6.92
C CYS A 594 23.34 -27.50 6.78
N THR A 595 23.79 -26.38 6.21
CA THR A 595 25.22 -25.98 6.24
C THR A 595 25.74 -25.85 7.66
N ARG A 596 24.88 -25.50 8.62
CA ARG A 596 25.17 -25.50 10.06
C ARG A 596 24.70 -26.81 10.70
N THR A 597 25.45 -27.25 11.71
CA THR A 597 25.19 -28.52 12.42
C THR A 597 23.87 -28.55 13.19
N VAL A 598 23.49 -27.45 13.85
CA VAL A 598 22.25 -27.39 14.64
C VAL A 598 21.00 -27.51 13.77
N PRO A 599 20.84 -26.72 12.69
CA PRO A 599 19.71 -26.88 11.75
C PRO A 599 19.72 -28.23 11.06
N GLN A 600 20.89 -28.78 10.72
CA GLN A 600 21.02 -30.13 10.16
C GLN A 600 20.45 -31.18 11.10
N HIS A 601 20.81 -31.14 12.38
CA HIS A 601 20.30 -32.08 13.38
C HIS A 601 18.78 -31.94 13.56
N LEU A 602 18.27 -30.71 13.62
CA LEU A 602 16.84 -30.44 13.76
C LEU A 602 16.02 -30.86 12.54
N ALA A 603 16.48 -30.52 11.33
CA ALA A 603 15.82 -30.90 10.08
C ALA A 603 15.72 -32.42 9.96
N LEU A 604 16.82 -33.14 10.20
CA LEU A 604 16.85 -34.60 10.19
C LEU A 604 15.94 -35.18 11.27
N ARG A 605 15.93 -34.60 12.48
CA ARG A 605 15.02 -35.03 13.55
C ARG A 605 13.56 -34.85 13.15
N TYR A 606 13.17 -33.68 12.67
CA TYR A 606 11.79 -33.39 12.27
C TYR A 606 11.31 -34.25 11.10
N LEU A 607 12.18 -34.51 10.12
CA LEU A 607 11.87 -35.42 9.01
C LEU A 607 11.68 -36.86 9.52
N LEU A 608 12.62 -37.37 10.34
CA LEU A 608 12.53 -38.74 10.87
C LEU A 608 11.37 -38.91 11.86
N SER A 609 11.09 -37.93 12.72
CA SER A 609 9.94 -38.00 13.63
C SER A 609 8.63 -37.86 12.87
N GLY A 610 8.58 -36.98 11.86
CA GLY A 610 7.37 -36.72 11.08
C GLY A 610 6.97 -37.89 10.18
N VAL A 611 7.93 -38.66 9.64
CA VAL A 611 7.62 -39.87 8.85
C VAL A 611 7.06 -41.01 9.72
N LEU A 612 7.35 -40.99 11.03
CA LEU A 612 6.87 -41.95 12.02
C LEU A 612 5.57 -41.49 12.71
N ASP A 613 5.18 -40.23 12.59
CA ASP A 613 3.94 -39.69 13.16
C ASP A 613 2.72 -40.38 12.54
N ASP A 614 1.80 -40.86 13.37
CA ASP A 614 0.57 -41.55 12.98
C ASP A 614 -0.31 -40.74 12.01
N ARG A 615 -0.19 -39.41 12.02
CA ARG A 615 -0.92 -38.49 11.13
C ARG A 615 -0.51 -38.63 9.66
N VAL A 616 0.77 -38.93 9.40
CA VAL A 616 1.37 -38.87 8.05
C VAL A 616 1.97 -40.22 7.64
N SER A 617 2.35 -41.09 8.58
CA SER A 617 3.08 -42.34 8.35
C SER A 617 2.43 -43.28 7.33
N TRP A 618 1.09 -43.29 7.22
CA TRP A 618 0.34 -44.08 6.25
C TRP A 618 0.60 -43.67 4.78
N LEU A 619 0.97 -42.40 4.52
CA LEU A 619 1.38 -41.92 3.19
C LEU A 619 2.72 -42.53 2.73
N PHE A 620 3.47 -43.11 3.66
CA PHE A 620 4.74 -43.83 3.42
C PHE A 620 4.58 -45.35 3.56
N GLY A 621 3.34 -45.85 3.62
CA GLY A 621 3.01 -47.27 3.66
C GLY A 621 2.96 -47.88 5.06
N ALA A 622 2.89 -47.05 6.12
CA ALA A 622 2.70 -47.57 7.47
C ALA A 622 1.32 -48.23 7.62
N VAL A 623 1.29 -49.36 8.32
CA VAL A 623 0.06 -50.05 8.69
C VAL A 623 -0.47 -49.40 9.96
N ALA A 624 -1.75 -49.02 9.97
CA ALA A 624 -2.34 -48.41 11.15
C ALA A 624 -2.16 -49.32 12.36
N LYS A 625 -1.52 -48.80 13.42
CA LYS A 625 -1.51 -49.48 14.72
C LYS A 625 -2.95 -49.78 15.09
N ARG A 626 -3.21 -51.04 15.43
CA ARG A 626 -4.39 -51.41 16.22
C ARG A 626 -4.16 -50.80 17.60
N HIS A 627 -4.38 -49.50 17.75
CA HIS A 627 -4.41 -48.92 19.08
C HIS A 627 -5.50 -49.66 19.84
N GLU A 628 -5.08 -50.47 20.82
CA GLU A 628 -5.78 -50.52 22.08
C GLU A 628 -5.98 -49.07 22.48
N THR A 629 -7.20 -48.59 22.32
CA THR A 629 -7.72 -47.41 23.00
C THR A 629 -6.75 -46.23 22.94
N GLU A 630 -7.06 -45.23 22.11
CA GLU A 630 -7.11 -43.89 22.71
C GLU A 630 -7.64 -44.09 24.12
N LYS A 631 -6.91 -43.65 25.14
CA LYS A 631 -7.51 -43.41 26.45
C LYS A 631 -8.66 -42.47 26.15
N LEU A 632 -9.80 -43.05 25.79
CA LEU A 632 -11.06 -42.41 25.61
C LEU A 632 -11.25 -41.87 27.00
N GLN A 633 -10.94 -40.59 27.19
CA GLN A 633 -11.80 -39.83 28.07
C GLN A 633 -13.21 -40.27 27.68
N PRO A 634 -13.98 -40.85 28.61
CA PRO A 634 -15.28 -41.38 28.27
C PRO A 634 -15.98 -40.24 27.54
N LYS A 635 -16.25 -40.42 26.23
CA LYS A 635 -17.16 -39.53 25.54
C LYS A 635 -18.41 -39.63 26.39
N PHE A 636 -18.78 -38.54 27.05
CA PHE A 636 -20.05 -38.47 27.77
C PHE A 636 -21.13 -38.56 26.69
N VAL A 637 -21.48 -39.79 26.31
CA VAL A 637 -22.61 -40.07 25.44
C VAL A 637 -23.84 -39.73 26.26
N SER A 638 -24.75 -38.95 25.67
CA SER A 638 -26.02 -38.65 26.32
C SER A 638 -26.77 -39.96 26.56
N LEU A 639 -27.01 -40.28 27.84
CA LEU A 639 -27.81 -41.46 28.22
C LEU A 639 -29.18 -41.48 27.52
N LEU A 640 -29.73 -40.30 27.20
CA LEU A 640 -30.98 -40.18 26.47
C LEU A 640 -30.84 -40.65 25.02
N GLU A 641 -29.78 -40.27 24.31
CA GLU A 641 -29.53 -40.68 22.92
C GLU A 641 -29.25 -42.19 22.81
N GLU A 642 -28.56 -42.76 23.81
CA GLU A 642 -28.32 -44.19 23.88
C GLU A 642 -29.62 -44.96 24.20
N ASN A 643 -30.42 -44.48 25.18
CA ASN A 643 -31.72 -45.06 25.51
C ASN A 643 -32.74 -44.99 24.37
N GLN A 644 -32.70 -43.95 23.53
CA GLN A 644 -33.55 -43.84 22.33
C GLN A 644 -33.26 -44.94 21.29
N LYS A 645 -32.01 -45.42 21.20
CA LYS A 645 -31.64 -46.55 20.32
C LYS A 645 -32.16 -47.88 20.84
N PHE A 646 -32.26 -48.05 22.16
CA PHE A 646 -32.86 -49.22 22.79
C PHE A 646 -34.39 -49.21 22.73
N ALA A 647 -35.03 -48.04 22.82
CA ALA A 647 -36.49 -47.91 22.81
C ALA A 647 -37.17 -48.40 21.52
N THR A 648 -36.47 -48.35 20.38
CA THR A 648 -37.01 -48.79 19.08
C THR A 648 -36.71 -50.25 18.72
N SER A 649 -35.82 -50.91 19.48
CA SER A 649 -35.29 -52.25 19.15
C SER A 649 -35.73 -53.36 20.12
N ILE A 650 -36.37 -53.02 21.24
CA ILE A 650 -36.96 -53.99 22.18
C ILE A 650 -38.43 -54.24 21.81
N ASN A 651 -38.66 -54.95 20.71
CA ASN A 651 -39.96 -55.57 20.44
C ASN A 651 -40.00 -56.97 21.10
N PHE A 652 -40.13 -57.02 22.42
CA PHE A 652 -40.57 -58.26 23.09
C PHE A 652 -42.08 -58.14 23.37
N PRO A 653 -42.93 -58.99 22.77
CA PRO A 653 -44.30 -59.14 23.24
C PRO A 653 -44.25 -59.95 24.54
N GLN A 654 -44.69 -59.33 25.64
CA GLN A 654 -45.17 -59.99 26.87
C GLN A 654 -44.22 -60.97 27.60
N SER A 655 -43.17 -60.46 28.27
CA SER A 655 -42.51 -61.22 29.34
C SER A 655 -42.01 -60.30 30.46
N HIS A 656 -42.30 -60.66 31.71
CA HIS A 656 -41.89 -59.96 32.94
C HIS A 656 -40.43 -60.23 33.35
N SER A 657 -39.62 -60.81 32.47
CA SER A 657 -38.23 -61.16 32.79
C SER A 657 -37.23 -60.10 32.30
N SER A 658 -36.28 -59.80 33.18
CA SER A 658 -35.15 -58.87 32.98
C SER A 658 -34.36 -59.17 31.70
N ILE A 659 -33.77 -58.11 31.12
CA ILE A 659 -32.91 -58.11 29.93
C ILE A 659 -31.99 -59.37 29.88
N LEU A 660 -31.98 -60.06 28.75
CA LEU A 660 -31.34 -61.38 28.53
C LEU A 660 -29.80 -61.39 28.67
N ARG A 661 -29.16 -60.23 28.87
CA ARG A 661 -27.69 -60.08 29.00
C ARG A 661 -27.33 -59.12 30.15
N ILE A 662 -26.29 -59.47 30.91
CA ILE A 662 -25.78 -58.69 32.07
C ILE A 662 -24.78 -57.60 31.59
N GLY A 663 -25.18 -56.81 30.58
CA GLY A 663 -24.37 -55.70 30.03
C GLY A 663 -23.46 -56.05 28.85
N VAL A 664 -22.68 -55.06 28.41
CA VAL A 664 -21.70 -55.15 27.29
C VAL A 664 -20.28 -55.05 27.88
N ILE A 665 -19.37 -55.95 27.48
CA ILE A 665 -17.95 -55.83 27.83
C ILE A 665 -17.30 -54.83 26.86
N GLY A 666 -16.86 -53.68 27.38
CA GLY A 666 -16.24 -52.62 26.59
C GLY A 666 -17.24 -51.88 25.68
N SER A 667 -16.84 -51.53 24.46
CA SER A 667 -17.63 -50.74 23.50
C SER A 667 -18.21 -51.57 22.33
N GLY A 668 -18.23 -52.91 22.41
CA GLY A 668 -18.71 -53.77 21.33
C GLY A 668 -17.72 -53.94 20.16
N LEU A 669 -18.23 -54.18 18.94
CA LEU A 669 -17.42 -54.38 17.72
C LEU A 669 -16.50 -53.16 17.48
N ARG A 670 -15.19 -53.38 17.51
CA ARG A 670 -14.19 -52.33 17.28
C ARG A 670 -14.27 -51.85 15.82
N MET A 671 -14.73 -50.63 15.60
CA MET A 671 -14.60 -49.96 14.30
C MET A 671 -13.16 -49.47 14.17
N ALA A 672 -12.38 -50.06 13.26
CA ALA A 672 -11.07 -49.51 12.91
C ALA A 672 -11.27 -48.20 12.13
N PRO A 673 -10.48 -47.15 12.40
CA PRO A 673 -10.54 -45.92 11.60
C PRO A 673 -10.23 -46.24 10.14
N VAL A 674 -11.18 -45.99 9.25
CA VAL A 674 -11.03 -46.18 7.80
C VAL A 674 -10.16 -45.05 7.28
N ARG A 675 -8.88 -45.32 7.01
CA ARG A 675 -7.96 -44.36 6.36
C ARG A 675 -8.13 -44.40 4.84
N PRO A 676 -7.88 -43.29 4.12
CA PRO A 676 -7.91 -43.28 2.66
C PRO A 676 -6.89 -44.26 2.09
N ARG A 677 -7.27 -45.03 1.07
CA ARG A 677 -6.35 -45.94 0.39
C ARG A 677 -5.45 -45.13 -0.54
N VAL A 678 -4.13 -45.16 -0.30
CA VAL A 678 -3.13 -44.58 -1.19
C VAL A 678 -2.67 -45.62 -2.20
N GLU A 679 -2.45 -45.22 -3.44
CA GLU A 679 -1.88 -46.10 -4.46
C GLU A 679 -0.43 -46.46 -4.15
N ALA A 680 -0.02 -47.69 -4.50
CA ALA A 680 1.33 -48.18 -4.20
C ALA A 680 2.44 -47.36 -4.89
N GLU A 681 2.16 -46.84 -6.09
CA GLU A 681 3.09 -45.97 -6.83
C GLU A 681 3.32 -44.63 -6.11
N GLU A 682 2.26 -44.04 -5.57
CA GLU A 682 2.35 -42.79 -4.82
C GLU A 682 3.10 -42.98 -3.49
N VAL A 683 2.86 -44.10 -2.79
CA VAL A 683 3.64 -44.45 -1.60
C VAL A 683 5.13 -44.57 -1.95
N GLN A 684 5.46 -45.23 -3.06
CA GLN A 684 6.85 -45.38 -3.48
C GLN A 684 7.49 -44.03 -3.85
N LEU A 685 6.75 -43.15 -4.52
CA LEU A 685 7.21 -41.79 -4.82
C LEU A 685 7.46 -40.99 -3.53
N ASN A 686 6.54 -41.04 -2.57
CA ASN A 686 6.68 -40.34 -1.29
C ASN A 686 7.92 -40.81 -0.53
N LYS A 687 8.16 -42.14 -0.49
CA LYS A 687 9.37 -42.72 0.08
C LYS A 687 10.63 -42.20 -0.62
N GLN A 688 10.64 -42.15 -1.95
CA GLN A 688 11.78 -41.64 -2.69
C GLN A 688 12.04 -40.15 -2.38
N LEU A 689 11.00 -39.30 -2.42
CA LEU A 689 11.11 -37.88 -2.09
C LEU A 689 11.63 -37.66 -0.66
N PHE A 690 11.22 -38.52 0.28
CA PHE A 690 11.71 -38.49 1.65
C PHE A 690 13.20 -38.84 1.75
N LEU A 691 13.65 -39.91 1.09
CA LEU A 691 15.08 -40.26 1.05
C LEU A 691 15.91 -39.16 0.37
N GLU A 692 15.37 -38.52 -0.67
CA GLU A 692 15.97 -37.35 -1.31
C GLU A 692 16.05 -36.14 -0.36
N ALA A 693 15.02 -35.89 0.47
CA ALA A 693 15.06 -34.84 1.50
C ALA A 693 16.15 -35.09 2.56
N VAL A 694 16.24 -36.34 3.06
CA VAL A 694 17.26 -36.74 4.05
C VAL A 694 18.67 -36.62 3.46
N THR A 695 18.85 -37.08 2.21
CA THR A 695 20.15 -36.92 1.52
C THR A 695 20.48 -35.45 1.25
N ALA A 696 19.51 -34.59 0.92
CA ALA A 696 19.73 -33.16 0.73
C ALA A 696 20.20 -32.46 2.02
N CYS A 697 19.69 -32.88 3.19
CA CYS A 697 20.16 -32.39 4.49
C CYS A 697 21.60 -32.84 4.82
N CYS A 698 22.01 -34.01 4.29
CA CYS A 698 23.36 -34.55 4.48
C CYS A 698 24.38 -34.05 3.44
N ALA A 699 23.90 -33.71 2.23
CA ALA A 699 24.71 -33.26 1.09
C ALA A 699 24.77 -31.73 1.06
N LEU A 700 25.94 -31.17 1.36
CA LEU A 700 26.16 -29.72 1.42
C LEU A 700 27.05 -29.26 0.26
N PRO A 701 26.68 -28.25 -0.55
CA PRO A 701 25.34 -27.73 -0.85
C PRO A 701 24.72 -28.40 -2.11
N TRP A 702 23.39 -28.57 -2.11
CA TRP A 702 22.60 -29.07 -3.25
C TRP A 702 22.62 -28.07 -4.43
N ARG A 703 23.28 -28.41 -5.54
CA ARG A 703 23.45 -27.53 -6.72
C ARG A 703 22.88 -28.17 -7.99
N ASN A 704 22.27 -27.36 -8.86
CA ASN A 704 21.78 -27.76 -10.19
C ASN A 704 20.76 -28.92 -10.21
N GLY A 705 19.89 -29.01 -9.19
CA GLY A 705 18.82 -30.00 -9.16
C GLY A 705 19.29 -31.45 -8.98
N ARG A 706 20.56 -31.65 -8.62
CA ARG A 706 21.15 -32.95 -8.30
C ARG A 706 22.06 -32.81 -7.07
N LEU A 707 22.42 -33.92 -6.42
CA LEU A 707 23.54 -33.91 -5.47
C LEU A 707 24.80 -33.42 -6.21
N SER A 708 25.43 -32.36 -5.73
CA SER A 708 26.70 -31.89 -6.27
C SER A 708 27.74 -33.01 -6.12
N SER A 709 28.46 -33.35 -7.20
CA SER A 709 29.53 -34.34 -7.18
C SER A 709 30.79 -33.86 -6.43
N THR A 710 30.77 -32.63 -5.92
CA THR A 710 31.84 -32.04 -5.12
C THR A 710 31.91 -32.68 -3.73
N LYS A 711 32.92 -33.53 -3.52
CA LYS A 711 33.71 -33.89 -2.29
C LYS A 711 33.19 -33.64 -0.85
N THR A 712 31.94 -33.28 -0.57
CA THR A 712 31.42 -33.23 0.80
C THR A 712 30.99 -34.63 1.23
N SER A 713 31.56 -35.08 2.34
CA SER A 713 31.30 -36.41 2.89
C SER A 713 29.90 -36.46 3.51
N LEU A 714 29.02 -37.31 2.95
CA LEU A 714 27.69 -37.59 3.51
C LEU A 714 27.74 -38.26 4.90
N ILE A 715 28.92 -38.70 5.33
CA ILE A 715 29.12 -39.53 6.53
C ILE A 715 28.69 -38.80 7.79
N SER A 716 28.97 -37.50 7.92
CA SER A 716 28.62 -36.73 9.13
C SER A 716 27.10 -36.62 9.31
N GLY A 717 26.38 -36.24 8.25
CA GLY A 717 24.91 -36.17 8.26
C GLY A 717 24.27 -37.55 8.47
N MET A 718 24.76 -38.58 7.78
CA MET A 718 24.22 -39.94 7.91
C MET A 718 24.51 -40.58 9.28
N LYS A 719 25.59 -40.18 9.95
CA LYS A 719 25.80 -40.52 11.37
C LYS A 719 24.70 -39.93 12.26
N ILE A 720 24.29 -38.68 12.03
CA ILE A 720 23.18 -38.06 12.77
C ILE A 720 21.88 -38.82 12.50
N VAL A 721 21.59 -39.16 11.24
CA VAL A 721 20.44 -39.99 10.86
C VAL A 721 20.44 -41.31 11.64
N ALA A 722 21.57 -42.01 11.67
CA ALA A 722 21.69 -43.29 12.35
C ALA A 722 21.42 -43.18 13.86
N LEU A 723 21.99 -42.18 14.53
CA LEU A 723 21.80 -41.96 15.96
C LEU A 723 20.34 -41.57 16.29
N LEU A 724 19.74 -40.67 15.49
CA LEU A 724 18.34 -40.29 15.64
C LEU A 724 17.39 -41.46 15.39
N LEU A 725 17.71 -42.33 14.43
CA LEU A 725 16.91 -43.53 14.15
C LEU A 725 16.89 -44.47 15.36
N VAL A 726 18.03 -44.67 16.03
CA VAL A 726 18.11 -45.45 17.26
C VAL A 726 17.29 -44.79 18.37
N GLU A 727 17.42 -43.48 18.55
CA GLU A 727 16.67 -42.73 19.57
C GLU A 727 15.14 -42.81 19.36
N LEU A 728 14.68 -42.69 18.12
CA LEU A 728 13.25 -42.67 17.78
C LEU A 728 12.60 -44.07 17.85
N VAL A 729 13.35 -45.13 17.55
CA VAL A 729 12.83 -46.51 17.50
C VAL A 729 13.09 -47.27 18.80
N SER A 730 14.23 -47.04 19.45
CA SER A 730 14.62 -47.67 20.71
C SER A 730 14.78 -46.59 21.78
N SER A 731 13.65 -46.17 22.37
CA SER A 731 13.63 -45.16 23.44
C SER A 731 14.37 -45.60 24.71
N ASP A 732 14.56 -46.91 24.90
CA ASP A 732 15.39 -47.45 25.97
C ASP A 732 16.88 -47.33 25.61
N VAL A 733 17.63 -46.67 26.50
CA VAL A 733 19.08 -46.45 26.38
C VAL A 733 19.88 -47.65 26.88
N MET A 734 19.25 -48.54 27.66
CA MET A 734 19.92 -49.71 28.23
C MET A 734 20.38 -50.66 27.12
N PHE A 735 21.65 -51.06 27.22
CA PHE A 735 22.32 -51.98 26.30
C PHE A 735 22.40 -51.49 24.84
N ASN A 736 22.44 -50.18 24.59
CA ASN A 736 22.64 -49.61 23.24
C ASN A 736 24.10 -49.61 22.74
N GLY A 737 24.98 -50.35 23.41
CA GLY A 737 26.38 -50.49 23.01
C GLY A 737 26.54 -51.14 21.64
N LEU A 738 27.69 -50.87 21.00
CA LEU A 738 28.09 -51.50 19.74
C LEU A 738 28.29 -53.03 19.84
N PRO A 739 28.89 -53.58 20.92
CA PRO A 739 29.16 -55.01 21.03
C PRO A 739 27.87 -55.85 21.07
N TRP A 740 27.88 -56.96 20.32
CA TRP A 740 26.79 -57.92 20.38
C TRP A 740 27.00 -58.85 21.59
N PRO A 741 25.97 -59.08 22.41
CA PRO A 741 26.07 -59.87 23.62
C PRO A 741 25.98 -61.37 23.30
N ASP A 742 26.22 -62.20 24.31
CA ASP A 742 25.96 -63.63 24.25
C ASP A 742 24.49 -63.94 23.92
N GLU A 743 24.24 -65.07 23.25
CA GLU A 743 22.87 -65.51 22.91
C GLU A 743 21.97 -65.66 24.15
N ASP A 744 22.52 -66.04 25.30
CA ASP A 744 21.75 -66.13 26.54
C ASP A 744 21.20 -64.79 27.02
N PHE A 745 21.86 -63.69 26.66
CA PHE A 745 21.44 -62.34 27.02
C PHE A 745 20.17 -61.90 26.27
N LEU A 746 19.82 -62.56 25.16
CA LEU A 746 18.59 -62.30 24.41
C LEU A 746 17.33 -62.46 25.25
N LYS A 747 17.40 -63.28 26.31
CA LYS A 747 16.29 -63.48 27.27
C LYS A 747 15.98 -62.21 28.06
N VAL A 748 16.96 -61.31 28.22
CA VAL A 748 16.82 -60.07 28.99
C VAL A 748 16.23 -58.93 28.16
N THR A 749 16.53 -58.87 26.86
CA THR A 749 16.12 -57.76 25.97
C THR A 749 14.89 -58.07 25.11
N ILE A 750 14.23 -59.20 25.34
CA ILE A 750 13.16 -59.72 24.47
C ILE A 750 12.04 -58.70 24.18
N GLU A 751 11.57 -57.96 25.18
CA GLU A 751 10.48 -57.00 25.01
C GLU A 751 10.89 -55.82 24.12
N ARG A 752 12.08 -55.27 24.35
CA ARG A 752 12.65 -54.21 23.52
C ARG A 752 12.84 -54.70 22.09
N ASP A 753 13.38 -55.90 21.93
CA ASP A 753 13.68 -56.45 20.61
C ASP A 753 12.38 -56.73 19.81
N LEU A 754 11.34 -57.24 20.49
CA LEU A 754 9.98 -57.37 19.94
C LEU A 754 9.36 -56.02 19.58
N HIS A 755 9.51 -55.00 20.43
CA HIS A 755 9.02 -53.65 20.18
C HIS A 755 9.68 -53.03 18.94
N ILE A 756 11.01 -53.14 18.81
CA ILE A 756 11.75 -52.66 17.64
C ILE A 756 11.26 -53.40 16.39
N HIS A 757 11.17 -54.74 16.42
CA HIS A 757 10.68 -55.51 15.30
C HIS A 757 9.24 -55.13 14.90
N ALA A 758 8.34 -54.96 15.88
CA ALA A 758 6.97 -54.50 15.64
C ALA A 758 6.95 -53.11 14.99
N THR A 759 7.79 -52.19 15.44
CA THR A 759 7.90 -50.85 14.84
C THR A 759 8.36 -50.90 13.37
N PHE A 760 9.28 -51.80 13.02
CA PHE A 760 9.70 -52.04 11.63
C PHE A 760 8.60 -52.70 10.77
N ALA A 761 7.72 -53.49 11.39
CA ALA A 761 6.55 -54.06 10.71
C ALA A 761 5.46 -53.01 10.48
N ASP A 762 5.24 -52.12 11.45
CA ASP A 762 4.27 -51.03 11.37
C ASP A 762 4.72 -49.94 10.40
N HIS A 763 6.03 -49.63 10.34
CA HIS A 763 6.60 -48.57 9.50
C HIS A 763 7.64 -49.11 8.50
N PRO A 764 7.23 -49.57 7.30
CA PRO A 764 8.14 -50.14 6.30
C PRO A 764 9.24 -49.19 5.80
N ILE A 765 9.03 -47.87 5.90
CA ILE A 765 10.02 -46.85 5.53
C ILE A 765 11.32 -46.96 6.35
N LEU A 766 11.28 -47.54 7.55
CA LEU A 766 12.48 -47.76 8.37
C LEU A 766 13.50 -48.67 7.67
N TRP A 767 13.04 -49.64 6.87
CA TRP A 767 13.93 -50.45 6.03
C TRP A 767 14.63 -49.65 4.95
N ASP A 768 13.90 -48.72 4.33
CA ASP A 768 14.42 -47.83 3.29
C ASP A 768 15.47 -46.86 3.88
N ILE A 769 15.22 -46.33 5.09
CA ILE A 769 16.17 -45.48 5.84
C ILE A 769 17.41 -46.28 6.26
N LEU A 770 17.26 -47.51 6.77
CA LEU A 770 18.39 -48.38 7.11
C LEU A 770 19.24 -48.72 5.89
N ARG A 771 18.61 -48.96 4.73
CA ARG A 771 19.34 -49.21 3.48
C ARG A 771 20.11 -47.98 3.02
N LEU A 772 19.53 -46.79 3.18
CA LEU A 772 20.21 -45.52 2.91
C LEU A 772 21.42 -45.34 3.84
N THR A 773 21.28 -45.57 5.14
CA THR A 773 22.41 -45.49 6.10
C THR A 773 23.47 -46.56 5.83
N ALA A 774 23.07 -47.75 5.39
CA ALA A 774 23.99 -48.82 4.97
C ALA A 774 24.81 -48.44 3.73
N SER A 775 24.23 -47.67 2.81
CA SER A 775 24.95 -47.22 1.60
C SER A 775 26.06 -46.20 1.90
N VAL A 776 25.96 -45.47 3.01
CA VAL A 776 26.95 -44.47 3.45
C VAL A 776 27.73 -44.99 4.65
N ARG A 777 28.80 -45.72 4.36
CA ARG A 777 29.67 -46.36 5.37
C ARG A 777 30.48 -45.30 6.15
N PRO A 778 30.63 -45.44 7.49
CA PRO A 778 30.31 -46.59 8.34
C PRO A 778 29.00 -46.36 9.14
N SER A 779 28.08 -45.53 8.65
CA SER A 779 26.97 -44.98 9.46
C SER A 779 26.06 -46.06 10.05
N LEU A 780 25.93 -47.20 9.37
CA LEU A 780 25.15 -48.35 9.85
C LEU A 780 25.67 -48.95 11.17
N CYS A 781 26.96 -48.79 11.50
CA CYS A 781 27.52 -49.24 12.77
C CYS A 781 26.78 -48.65 13.97
N TYR A 782 26.36 -47.38 13.86
CA TYR A 782 25.60 -46.71 14.93
C TYR A 782 24.18 -47.27 15.09
N CYS A 783 23.63 -47.95 14.07
CA CYS A 783 22.33 -48.64 14.12
C CYS A 783 22.44 -50.11 14.60
N SER A 784 23.59 -50.54 15.14
CA SER A 784 23.84 -51.94 15.56
C SER A 784 22.73 -52.51 16.45
N VAL A 785 22.19 -51.69 17.35
CA VAL A 785 21.10 -52.06 18.27
C VAL A 785 19.84 -52.53 17.52
N LEU A 786 19.46 -51.81 16.46
CA LEU A 786 18.27 -52.12 15.66
C LEU A 786 18.47 -53.43 14.88
N LEU A 787 19.65 -53.60 14.29
CA LEU A 787 20.01 -54.82 13.56
C LEU A 787 19.99 -56.03 14.48
N ARG A 788 20.62 -55.91 15.64
CA ARG A 788 20.68 -56.94 16.66
C ARG A 788 19.29 -57.32 17.18
N ALA A 789 18.45 -56.34 17.49
CA ALA A 789 17.09 -56.56 17.96
C ALA A 789 16.25 -57.36 16.93
N ILE A 790 16.28 -56.94 15.66
CA ILE A 790 15.55 -57.64 14.60
C ILE A 790 16.10 -59.06 14.42
N MET A 791 17.43 -59.22 14.44
CA MET A 791 18.08 -60.52 14.32
C MET A 791 17.71 -61.46 15.47
N ALA A 792 17.66 -60.96 16.70
CA ALA A 792 17.25 -61.70 17.89
C ALA A 792 15.82 -62.25 17.74
N VAL A 793 14.87 -61.39 17.34
CA VAL A 793 13.46 -61.80 17.12
C VAL A 793 13.36 -62.87 16.03
N MET A 794 14.12 -62.73 14.93
CA MET A 794 14.15 -63.75 13.88
C MET A 794 14.76 -65.07 14.37
N MET A 795 15.88 -65.04 15.10
CA MET A 795 16.47 -66.24 15.69
C MET A 795 15.49 -66.96 16.62
N THR A 796 14.81 -66.23 17.51
CA THR A 796 13.80 -66.82 18.40
C THR A 796 12.60 -67.36 17.63
N HIS A 797 12.15 -66.68 16.57
CA HIS A 797 11.07 -67.15 15.73
C HIS A 797 11.42 -68.47 15.02
N TRP A 798 12.58 -68.53 14.36
CA TRP A 798 13.00 -69.71 13.59
C TRP A 798 13.30 -70.91 14.48
N ARG A 799 13.84 -70.69 15.70
CA ARG A 799 14.07 -71.76 16.69
C ARG A 799 12.77 -72.41 17.17
N ASN A 800 11.68 -71.64 17.20
CA ASN A 800 10.38 -72.08 17.70
C ASN A 800 9.38 -72.41 16.58
N SER A 801 9.75 -72.26 15.31
CA SER A 801 8.87 -72.53 14.18
C SER A 801 8.77 -74.04 13.93
N GLN A 802 7.54 -74.55 13.87
CA GLN A 802 7.24 -75.97 13.63
C GLN A 802 6.96 -76.27 12.14
N GLU A 803 7.16 -75.28 11.27
CA GLU A 803 6.95 -75.39 9.84
C GLU A 803 8.01 -76.27 9.16
N LYS A 804 7.65 -76.94 8.05
CA LYS A 804 8.59 -77.83 7.34
C LYS A 804 9.62 -77.09 6.48
N SER A 805 9.29 -75.88 6.03
CA SER A 805 10.14 -75.07 5.15
C SER A 805 10.05 -73.61 5.56
N ALA A 806 11.16 -72.88 5.48
CA ALA A 806 11.17 -71.45 5.75
C ALA A 806 10.32 -70.63 4.75
N ALA A 807 10.06 -71.18 3.55
CA ALA A 807 9.23 -70.54 2.53
C ALA A 807 7.75 -70.39 2.93
N THR A 808 7.24 -71.23 3.84
CA THR A 808 5.85 -71.12 4.32
C THR A 808 5.65 -69.88 5.23
N CYS A 809 6.71 -69.45 5.92
CA CYS A 809 6.73 -68.23 6.74
C CYS A 809 7.20 -67.00 5.94
N ALA A 810 6.36 -66.50 5.03
CA ALA A 810 6.74 -65.40 4.11
C ALA A 810 7.26 -64.12 4.80
N LYS A 811 6.58 -63.62 5.85
CA LYS A 811 6.97 -62.35 6.51
C LYS A 811 8.28 -62.45 7.31
N PRO A 812 8.48 -63.47 8.18
CA PRO A 812 9.75 -63.65 8.88
C PRO A 812 10.91 -63.95 7.91
N LEU A 813 10.66 -64.67 6.82
CA LEU A 813 11.64 -64.92 5.76
C LEU A 813 12.07 -63.62 5.09
N GLU A 814 11.13 -62.78 4.67
CA GLU A 814 11.42 -61.48 4.07
C GLU A 814 12.20 -60.56 5.02
N THR A 815 11.81 -60.55 6.30
CA THR A 815 12.49 -59.77 7.37
C THR A 815 13.93 -60.25 7.57
N SER A 816 14.15 -61.56 7.62
CA SER A 816 15.48 -62.18 7.71
C SER A 816 16.35 -61.84 6.50
N ARG A 817 15.77 -61.84 5.29
CA ARG A 817 16.47 -61.44 4.06
C ARG A 817 16.83 -59.95 4.08
N LYS A 818 15.92 -59.08 4.53
CA LYS A 818 16.12 -57.63 4.61
C LYS A 818 17.24 -57.26 5.58
N VAL A 819 17.25 -57.82 6.80
CA VAL A 819 18.31 -57.53 7.79
C VAL A 819 19.68 -57.97 7.29
N LEU A 820 19.80 -59.20 6.74
CA LEU A 820 21.05 -59.70 6.18
C LEU A 820 21.51 -58.87 4.97
N HIS A 821 20.58 -58.43 4.11
CA HIS A 821 20.91 -57.57 2.98
C HIS A 821 21.43 -56.19 3.44
N VAL A 822 20.78 -55.57 4.43
CA VAL A 822 21.24 -54.29 5.00
C VAL A 822 22.64 -54.43 5.60
N MET A 823 22.90 -55.49 6.37
CA MET A 823 24.21 -55.80 6.93
C MET A 823 25.27 -56.03 5.84
N ALA A 824 24.92 -56.72 4.75
CA ALA A 824 25.80 -56.92 3.60
C ALA A 824 26.12 -55.61 2.86
N VAL A 825 25.12 -54.77 2.58
CA VAL A 825 25.30 -53.45 1.94
C VAL A 825 26.21 -52.56 2.79
N GLY A 826 26.03 -52.60 4.12
CA GLY A 826 26.86 -51.89 5.09
C GLY A 826 28.26 -52.46 5.31
N GLN A 827 28.64 -53.55 4.63
CA GLN A 827 29.93 -54.24 4.82
C GLN A 827 30.17 -54.70 6.27
N LEU A 828 29.10 -55.11 6.95
CA LEU A 828 29.20 -55.73 8.26
C LEU A 828 29.52 -57.23 8.17
N LEU A 829 29.13 -57.88 7.05
CA LEU A 829 29.33 -59.30 6.79
C LEU A 829 30.31 -59.54 5.62
N PRO A 830 31.27 -60.48 5.75
CA PRO A 830 32.15 -60.91 4.67
C PRO A 830 31.40 -61.86 3.71
N ALA A 831 31.92 -62.05 2.50
CA ALA A 831 31.51 -63.19 1.67
C ALA A 831 32.10 -64.48 2.27
N PRO A 832 31.35 -65.60 2.39
CA PRO A 832 30.03 -65.88 1.82
C PRO A 832 28.81 -65.47 2.67
N LEU A 833 29.00 -65.06 3.93
CA LEU A 833 27.91 -64.70 4.86
C LEU A 833 27.00 -63.58 4.32
N SER A 834 27.56 -62.62 3.58
CA SER A 834 26.82 -61.53 2.93
C SER A 834 25.74 -62.00 1.95
N SER A 835 25.87 -63.21 1.42
CA SER A 835 24.97 -63.78 0.41
C SER A 835 23.93 -64.73 1.00
N VAL A 836 24.02 -65.10 2.28
CA VAL A 836 23.16 -66.10 2.95
C VAL A 836 21.67 -65.82 2.79
N GLY A 837 21.26 -64.56 2.74
CA GLY A 837 19.87 -64.17 2.47
C GLY A 837 19.30 -64.74 1.17
N GLN A 838 20.13 -65.11 0.18
CA GLN A 838 19.66 -65.67 -1.09
C GLN A 838 19.14 -67.10 -0.93
N ILE A 839 19.73 -67.91 -0.04
CA ILE A 839 19.44 -69.34 0.07
C ILE A 839 18.35 -69.68 1.10
N LEU A 840 17.98 -68.75 1.99
CA LEU A 840 17.08 -69.03 3.13
C LEU A 840 15.74 -69.70 2.74
N HIS A 841 15.21 -69.40 1.56
CA HIS A 841 13.94 -69.95 1.08
C HIS A 841 14.00 -71.45 0.72
N PHE A 842 15.20 -72.02 0.56
CA PHE A 842 15.40 -73.45 0.30
C PHE A 842 15.57 -74.28 1.58
N LEU A 843 15.67 -73.62 2.74
CA LEU A 843 16.08 -74.24 3.99
C LEU A 843 14.91 -74.53 4.93
N THR A 844 15.13 -75.41 5.88
CA THR A 844 14.24 -75.64 7.02
C THR A 844 14.37 -74.52 8.07
N PRO A 845 13.33 -74.24 8.89
CA PRO A 845 13.42 -73.25 9.97
C PRO A 845 14.61 -73.45 10.92
N PHE A 846 14.92 -74.69 11.26
CA PHE A 846 16.04 -75.02 12.13
C PHE A 846 17.40 -74.68 11.49
N GLU A 847 17.59 -75.01 10.21
CA GLU A 847 18.80 -74.65 9.46
C GLU A 847 18.94 -73.12 9.35
N VAL A 848 17.85 -72.39 9.12
CA VAL A 848 17.85 -70.92 9.14
C VAL A 848 18.29 -70.42 10.52
N SER A 849 17.72 -70.94 11.62
CA SER A 849 18.13 -70.57 12.97
C SER A 849 19.62 -70.81 13.23
N CYS A 850 20.18 -71.92 12.73
CA CYS A 850 21.61 -72.21 12.82
C CYS A 850 22.45 -71.17 12.06
N LEU A 851 22.09 -70.86 10.82
CA LEU A 851 22.82 -69.85 10.03
C LEU A 851 22.76 -68.45 10.66
N LEU A 852 21.60 -68.07 11.19
CA LEU A 852 21.44 -66.80 11.89
C LEU A 852 22.29 -66.74 13.18
N SER A 853 22.44 -67.88 13.89
CA SER A 853 23.34 -68.02 15.04
C SER A 853 24.82 -67.90 14.64
N ASP A 854 25.25 -68.45 13.50
CA ASP A 854 26.62 -68.22 12.98
C ASP A 854 26.87 -66.74 12.70
N VAL A 855 25.90 -66.07 12.06
CA VAL A 855 25.98 -64.62 11.79
C VAL A 855 26.01 -63.82 13.09
N TRP A 856 25.25 -64.23 14.11
CA TRP A 856 25.27 -63.60 15.43
C TRP A 856 26.65 -63.71 16.08
N GLN A 857 27.21 -64.92 16.12
CA GLN A 857 28.54 -65.17 16.69
C GLN A 857 29.63 -64.42 15.90
N TYR A 858 29.51 -64.34 14.58
CA TYR A 858 30.39 -63.53 13.75
C TYR A 858 30.37 -62.06 14.17
N MET A 859 29.17 -61.48 14.32
CA MET A 859 28.99 -60.07 14.68
C MET A 859 29.44 -59.74 16.11
N LYS A 860 29.36 -60.72 17.01
CA LYS A 860 29.89 -60.64 18.37
C LYS A 860 31.41 -60.59 18.36
N ASP A 861 32.09 -61.50 17.67
CA ASP A 861 33.55 -61.54 17.61
C ASP A 861 34.10 -60.36 16.75
N ASN A 862 33.33 -59.90 15.76
CA ASN A 862 33.68 -58.80 14.86
C ASN A 862 32.76 -57.60 15.05
N VAL A 863 32.85 -56.96 16.22
CA VAL A 863 32.01 -55.82 16.61
C VAL A 863 31.94 -54.75 15.50
N PRO A 864 30.73 -54.30 15.08
CA PRO A 864 30.56 -53.31 14.04
C PRO A 864 30.98 -51.92 14.53
N SER A 865 32.29 -51.65 14.46
CA SER A 865 32.90 -50.38 14.86
C SER A 865 33.30 -49.53 13.64
N PRO A 866 33.09 -48.20 13.67
CA PRO A 866 33.60 -47.29 12.64
C PRO A 866 35.12 -47.39 12.43
N ALA A 867 35.88 -47.82 13.44
CA ALA A 867 37.34 -47.97 13.36
C ALA A 867 37.80 -49.06 12.36
N MET A 868 36.90 -49.97 11.98
CA MET A 868 37.20 -51.07 11.04
C MET A 868 37.19 -50.61 9.57
N PHE A 869 36.81 -49.36 9.29
CA PHE A 869 36.69 -48.83 7.95
C PHE A 869 37.88 -47.94 7.59
N VAL A 870 38.52 -48.24 6.47
CA VAL A 870 39.65 -47.49 5.91
C VAL A 870 39.15 -46.63 4.75
N GLN A 871 39.69 -45.42 4.60
CA GLN A 871 39.31 -44.51 3.52
C GLN A 871 40.07 -44.87 2.23
N LYS A 872 39.33 -45.22 1.17
CA LYS A 872 39.85 -45.52 -0.17
C LYS A 872 39.04 -44.77 -1.23
N ASN A 873 39.69 -43.95 -2.05
CA ASN A 873 39.03 -43.14 -3.11
C ASN A 873 37.84 -42.28 -2.60
N GLY A 874 37.98 -41.67 -1.41
CA GLY A 874 36.93 -40.83 -0.81
C GLY A 874 35.71 -41.59 -0.26
N ARG A 875 35.71 -42.92 -0.33
CA ARG A 875 34.69 -43.79 0.30
C ARG A 875 35.35 -44.59 1.44
N GLN A 876 34.57 -44.87 2.47
CA GLN A 876 35.00 -45.78 3.52
C GLN A 876 34.71 -47.23 3.12
N TRP A 877 35.71 -48.09 3.31
CA TRP A 877 35.68 -49.49 2.93
C TRP A 877 36.26 -50.37 4.03
N ARG A 878 35.63 -51.53 4.28
CA ARG A 878 36.15 -52.51 5.24
C ARG A 878 37.01 -53.54 4.52
N GLU A 879 38.24 -53.72 4.99
CA GLU A 879 39.13 -54.79 4.54
C GLU A 879 38.96 -56.01 5.43
N TRP A 880 38.83 -57.18 4.81
CA TRP A 880 38.65 -58.46 5.51
C TRP A 880 40.03 -59.14 5.65
N LYS A 881 40.39 -59.57 6.86
CA LYS A 881 41.63 -60.31 7.09
C LYS A 881 41.44 -61.74 6.60
N SER A 882 42.31 -62.19 5.69
CA SER A 882 42.29 -63.56 5.18
C SER A 882 42.72 -64.55 6.27
N GLY A 883 41.80 -65.37 6.79
CA GLY A 883 42.19 -66.57 7.57
C GLY A 883 41.29 -67.03 8.73
N ASP A 884 40.37 -66.20 9.26
CA ASP A 884 39.71 -66.51 10.55
C ASP A 884 38.18 -66.72 10.46
N ASP A 885 37.61 -66.61 9.26
CA ASP A 885 36.15 -66.67 9.05
C ASP A 885 35.61 -68.09 8.80
N SER A 886 36.49 -69.08 8.62
CA SER A 886 36.14 -70.46 8.26
C SER A 886 35.21 -71.12 9.29
N LYS A 887 35.39 -70.80 10.58
CA LYS A 887 34.59 -71.32 11.69
C LYS A 887 33.10 -70.96 11.59
N TYR A 888 32.76 -69.87 10.93
CA TYR A 888 31.36 -69.42 10.72
C TYR A 888 30.76 -69.91 9.41
N THR A 889 31.61 -70.30 8.45
CA THR A 889 31.17 -70.69 7.10
C THR A 889 31.06 -72.20 6.93
N GLU A 890 31.67 -72.99 7.81
CA GLU A 890 31.65 -74.46 7.70
C GLU A 890 30.24 -75.04 7.87
N ARG A 891 29.48 -74.56 8.87
CA ARG A 891 28.08 -74.97 9.06
C ARG A 891 27.21 -74.59 7.86
N LEU A 892 27.46 -73.41 7.27
CA LEU A 892 26.83 -73.01 6.00
C LEU A 892 27.17 -73.97 4.85
N ARG A 893 28.45 -74.34 4.70
CA ARG A 893 28.88 -75.31 3.69
C ARG A 893 28.17 -76.65 3.85
N MET A 894 28.12 -77.18 5.07
CA MET A 894 27.46 -78.45 5.38
C MET A 894 25.96 -78.42 5.11
N ILE A 895 25.25 -77.33 5.49
CA ILE A 895 23.81 -77.15 5.21
C ILE A 895 23.52 -77.07 3.71
N MET A 896 24.40 -76.44 2.94
CA MET A 896 24.23 -76.37 1.48
C MET A 896 24.50 -77.72 0.80
N LEU A 897 25.46 -78.51 1.31
CA LEU A 897 25.74 -79.87 0.84
C LEU A 897 24.60 -80.84 1.19
N SER A 898 24.00 -80.75 2.37
CA SER A 898 22.83 -81.57 2.74
C SER A 898 21.62 -81.25 1.87
N ASN A 899 21.50 -80.01 1.40
CA ASN A 899 20.44 -79.53 0.51
C ASN A 899 20.91 -79.35 -0.95
N MET A 900 21.86 -80.17 -1.42
CA MET A 900 22.46 -80.00 -2.75
C MET A 900 21.44 -80.05 -3.89
N ALA A 901 20.34 -80.80 -3.72
CA ALA A 901 19.25 -80.90 -4.70
C ALA A 901 18.60 -79.54 -5.01
N THR A 902 18.53 -78.62 -4.06
CA THR A 902 17.92 -77.28 -4.22
C THR A 902 18.98 -76.18 -4.27
N CYS A 903 20.05 -76.28 -3.48
CA CYS A 903 21.10 -75.27 -3.35
C CYS A 903 22.25 -75.42 -4.36
N GLY A 904 22.32 -76.53 -5.11
CA GLY A 904 23.42 -76.84 -6.04
C GLY A 904 23.76 -75.72 -7.04
N PRO A 905 22.80 -75.09 -7.73
CA PRO A 905 23.07 -73.99 -8.67
C PRO A 905 23.66 -72.74 -8.02
N VAL A 906 23.45 -72.57 -6.71
CA VAL A 906 23.90 -71.39 -5.94
C VAL A 906 25.21 -71.69 -5.20
N PHE A 907 25.55 -72.96 -4.97
CA PHE A 907 26.74 -73.40 -4.23
C PHE A 907 28.04 -72.78 -4.76
N GLN A 908 28.22 -72.78 -6.08
CA GLN A 908 29.41 -72.22 -6.73
C GLN A 908 29.57 -70.70 -6.50
N LYS A 909 28.49 -69.97 -6.18
CA LYS A 909 28.55 -68.53 -5.86
C LYS A 909 29.05 -68.26 -4.43
N PHE A 910 28.99 -69.27 -3.55
CA PHE A 910 29.33 -69.14 -2.13
C PHE A 910 30.72 -69.70 -1.85
N PHE A 911 31.04 -70.84 -2.45
CA PHE A 911 32.33 -71.49 -2.29
C PHE A 911 32.93 -71.70 -3.68
N ASN A 912 34.15 -71.17 -3.87
CA ASN A 912 34.91 -71.47 -5.07
C ASN A 912 35.21 -72.98 -5.06
N VAL A 913 34.55 -73.71 -5.95
CA VAL A 913 34.88 -75.09 -6.26
C VAL A 913 35.90 -75.01 -7.38
N GLU A 914 37.18 -75.21 -7.04
CA GLU A 914 38.20 -75.51 -8.04
C GLU A 914 37.99 -76.90 -8.63
#